data_AF-A0A378UVG7-F1
#
_entry.id   AF-A0A378UVG7-F1
#
_cell.length_a   1.000
_cell.length_b   1.000
_cell.length_c   1.000
_cell.angle_alpha   90.00
_cell.angle_beta   90.00
_cell.angle_gamma   90.00
#
_symmetry.space_group_name_H-M   'P 1'
#
loop_
_entity.id
_entity.type
_entity.pdbx_description
1 polymer ?
#
loop_
_entity_poly.entity_id
_entity_poly.type
_entity_poly.pdbx_seq_one_letter_code
_entity_poly.pdbx_strand_id
1 'polypeptide(L)'
;MGEKQEQARLEVSRHACKLFWERGVAGTSGDDIAAAAGLSTRTIWRYFRAKESCVEPVLAKSADRFIAILNRWPHDLSLAEHLAADGISHPMSPQDVEDEISAMRIATMTPSEPALRTSYLMVHDRMEQGFIPVIADRLGLPKDDLTVRLCAAAVTGAFRVVDEDVSTAVIVEGKKVTEEQALSLIDRAIRDATNGRLGGPVKPDRSKMALPELISVEEFFSPPERTAARISPDGTKIAYLAPWKNRLNVWIQHLDDDAPPRCVTADDTRSVYLYYWTDDPRWLLYMQDTGGDENWHIFRVDLDNPEAPAVDLTPFPGARVELDLPKGRPGKAVVQINNRTPELFDVYELDIATGELTLLAENPGNVFSWLSSKTGELFSSTQTVDGDVELSQWVPGTRSLRTITTFDGTDYPLGIHPITVTPDGTGIWLGANTGTDRTRLVRIDVATGAETEVDSHPAYDLAAQMVLPSPLILSERTGELIGARYYGERQVIHALDPNFAAILENLTKLSDGDLGGISSDDSGRRWVVNFTHDRDPWATYLYDHATGESKLLFRPYPNLNSDSLAPMTPVTITARDGLELHSYLTLPVGIEPTDLPMVLLVHGGPWSRDCWGFQPDVQMLANRGYAVLQVNFRGSTGYGKAFTKAAIGEFAGKMHDDLIDAVDWAVKQGYADRDKVAIFGGSYGGYAALVGVTFTPDVFAAAIDYVGISSLANFMRTLPTVARPFLANNWHRYVGDPSDPAQEADMLARSPSRRSIRSAPRCWSSRAPMILAWFRPSPTISSKRYATAVSRSSTWSRRTRATDSSTPTTRSTCTTRSSGSSPSIWAGASNRRADANVPDTPGVRGHSRLLARGISPRGSPGPVRRSRTASCRPSHRRPRGLPSWPRRCPTSPTRWRRRGPWSCPPER
;
A
#
# COMPACT_ATOMS: atom_id res chain seq x y z
N MET A 1 37.08 -23.20 6.80
CA MET A 1 38.32 -23.82 6.29
C MET A 1 38.15 -23.94 4.79
N GLY A 2 38.35 -25.11 4.16
CA GLY A 2 37.52 -25.47 3.00
C GLY A 2 36.38 -26.37 3.47
N GLU A 3 35.16 -26.15 3.03
CA GLU A 3 33.96 -26.90 3.43
C GLU A 3 34.15 -28.43 3.34
N LYS A 4 34.71 -28.92 2.23
CA LYS A 4 35.05 -30.34 2.03
C LYS A 4 36.11 -30.88 3.02
N GLN A 5 36.94 -30.00 3.60
CA GLN A 5 37.89 -30.35 4.65
C GLN A 5 37.23 -30.35 6.03
N GLU A 6 36.22 -29.51 6.27
CA GLU A 6 35.43 -29.51 7.50
C GLU A 6 34.55 -30.78 7.58
N GLN A 7 33.87 -31.17 6.50
CA GLN A 7 33.15 -32.46 6.46
C GLN A 7 34.10 -33.65 6.69
N ALA A 8 35.27 -33.67 6.04
CA ALA A 8 36.25 -34.74 6.22
C ALA A 8 36.86 -34.81 7.64
N ARG A 9 36.77 -33.73 8.43
CA ARG A 9 37.10 -33.76 9.87
C ARG A 9 35.95 -34.34 10.69
N LEU A 10 34.70 -34.01 10.35
CA LEU A 10 33.52 -34.51 11.05
C LEU A 10 33.37 -36.03 10.94
N GLU A 11 33.59 -36.62 9.75
CA GLU A 11 33.51 -38.08 9.60
C GLU A 11 34.60 -38.80 10.42
N VAL A 12 35.86 -38.32 10.37
CA VAL A 12 36.94 -38.84 11.23
C VAL A 12 36.58 -38.72 12.71
N SER A 13 35.87 -37.66 13.09
CA SER A 13 35.43 -37.43 14.46
C SER A 13 34.39 -38.45 14.92
N ARG A 14 33.37 -38.75 14.11
CA ARG A 14 32.40 -39.82 14.39
C ARG A 14 33.07 -41.17 14.61
N HIS A 15 34.04 -41.53 13.74
CA HIS A 15 34.80 -42.77 13.90
C HIS A 15 35.65 -42.78 15.18
N ALA A 16 36.29 -41.66 15.53
CA ALA A 16 37.07 -41.53 16.77
C ALA A 16 36.17 -41.64 18.02
N CYS A 17 35.06 -40.91 18.08
CA CYS A 17 34.11 -40.96 19.19
C CYS A 17 33.56 -42.38 19.40
N LYS A 18 33.22 -43.08 18.31
CA LYS A 18 32.78 -44.48 18.35
C LYS A 18 33.86 -45.41 18.90
N LEU A 19 35.09 -45.34 18.38
CA LEU A 19 36.20 -46.21 18.81
C LEU A 19 36.59 -45.97 20.27
N PHE A 20 36.63 -44.72 20.72
CA PHE A 20 36.90 -44.40 22.14
C PHE A 20 35.80 -44.93 23.06
N TRP A 21 34.53 -44.86 22.67
CA TRP A 21 33.44 -45.46 23.44
C TRP A 21 33.49 -47.00 23.45
N GLU A 22 33.84 -47.64 22.33
CA GLU A 22 33.88 -49.11 22.22
C GLU A 22 35.13 -49.75 22.84
N ARG A 23 36.26 -49.03 22.94
CA ARG A 23 37.58 -49.59 23.32
C ARG A 23 38.35 -48.80 24.38
N GLY A 24 37.81 -47.68 24.86
CA GLY A 24 38.53 -46.69 25.66
C GLY A 24 39.55 -45.88 24.84
N VAL A 25 40.07 -44.81 25.42
CA VAL A 25 41.07 -43.96 24.74
C VAL A 25 42.40 -44.71 24.65
N ALA A 26 42.81 -45.39 25.73
CA ALA A 26 44.02 -46.20 25.75
C ALA A 26 44.01 -47.33 24.70
N GLY A 27 42.87 -48.00 24.50
CA GLY A 27 42.68 -49.12 23.56
C GLY A 27 42.50 -48.74 22.09
N THR A 28 42.64 -47.45 21.75
CA THR A 28 42.48 -46.92 20.38
C THR A 28 43.75 -46.21 19.93
N SER A 29 44.32 -46.60 18.78
CA SER A 29 45.45 -45.92 18.15
C SER A 29 45.01 -44.89 17.09
N GLY A 30 45.93 -44.05 16.63
CA GLY A 30 45.67 -43.18 15.47
C GLY A 30 45.49 -43.98 14.17
N ASP A 31 46.10 -45.16 14.06
CA ASP A 31 45.97 -46.05 12.91
C ASP A 31 44.60 -46.74 12.87
N ASP A 32 44.00 -47.08 14.03
CA ASP A 32 42.62 -47.57 14.12
C ASP A 32 41.62 -46.54 13.57
N ILE A 33 41.76 -45.27 13.97
CA ILE A 33 40.89 -44.18 13.52
C ILE A 33 41.10 -43.93 12.01
N ALA A 34 42.35 -44.02 11.53
CA ALA A 34 42.69 -43.89 10.12
C ALA A 34 42.05 -44.99 9.28
N ALA A 35 42.16 -46.25 9.71
CA ALA A 35 41.54 -47.40 9.06
C ALA A 35 40.00 -47.30 9.06
N ALA A 36 39.39 -46.93 10.19
CA ALA A 36 37.95 -46.78 10.32
C ALA A 36 37.38 -45.67 9.41
N ALA A 37 38.11 -44.57 9.23
CA ALA A 37 37.72 -43.45 8.36
C ALA A 37 38.18 -43.60 6.89
N GLY A 38 38.83 -44.71 6.52
CA GLY A 38 39.35 -44.93 5.15
C GLY A 38 40.48 -43.98 4.73
N LEU A 39 41.24 -43.45 5.70
CA LEU A 39 42.32 -42.47 5.48
C LEU A 39 43.70 -43.05 5.83
N SER A 40 44.77 -42.35 5.41
CA SER A 40 46.10 -42.59 5.96
C SER A 40 46.27 -41.86 7.30
N THR A 41 47.06 -42.42 8.22
CA THR A 41 47.39 -41.79 9.51
C THR A 41 48.05 -40.41 9.33
N ARG A 42 48.85 -40.26 8.27
CA ARG A 42 49.43 -38.96 7.85
C ARG A 42 48.37 -37.94 7.44
N THR A 43 47.21 -38.39 6.95
CA THR A 43 46.06 -37.51 6.68
C THR A 43 45.40 -37.05 7.98
N ILE A 44 45.24 -37.95 8.96
CA ILE A 44 44.70 -37.60 10.29
C ILE A 44 45.60 -36.59 11.00
N TRP A 45 46.92 -36.81 11.07
CA TRP A 45 47.86 -35.87 11.70
C TRP A 45 48.04 -34.54 10.94
N ARG A 46 47.48 -34.40 9.73
CA ARG A 46 47.35 -33.11 9.04
C ARG A 46 46.10 -32.32 9.48
N TYR A 47 45.12 -32.98 10.09
CA TYR A 47 43.88 -32.37 10.57
C TYR A 47 43.84 -32.24 12.09
N PHE A 48 44.43 -33.18 12.83
CA PHE A 48 44.30 -33.32 14.27
C PHE A 48 45.67 -33.32 14.96
N ARG A 49 45.73 -32.75 16.17
CA ARG A 49 46.95 -32.55 16.96
C ARG A 49 47.41 -33.83 17.65
N ALA A 50 46.45 -34.63 18.09
CA ALA A 50 46.58 -35.95 18.72
C ALA A 50 45.30 -36.78 18.46
N LYS A 51 45.26 -38.06 18.82
CA LYS A 51 44.06 -38.90 18.58
C LYS A 51 42.84 -38.37 19.32
N GLU A 52 43.05 -37.83 20.51
CA GLU A 52 42.03 -37.26 21.38
C GLU A 52 41.36 -36.05 20.74
N SER A 53 42.14 -35.18 20.10
CA SER A 53 41.61 -34.03 19.34
C SER A 53 40.74 -34.41 18.14
N CYS A 54 40.65 -35.70 17.78
CA CYS A 54 39.68 -36.16 16.79
C CYS A 54 38.23 -36.05 17.29
N VAL A 55 37.93 -35.97 18.59
CA VAL A 55 36.54 -35.76 19.07
C VAL A 55 36.04 -34.32 18.90
N GLU A 56 36.95 -33.36 18.70
CA GLU A 56 36.63 -31.93 18.71
C GLU A 56 35.57 -31.51 17.67
N PRO A 57 35.53 -32.03 16.43
CA PRO A 57 34.48 -31.68 15.47
C PRO A 57 33.06 -32.10 15.86
N VAL A 58 32.85 -33.27 16.46
CA VAL A 58 31.51 -33.70 16.94
C VAL A 58 31.08 -32.84 18.13
N LEU A 59 31.95 -32.65 19.12
CA LEU A 59 31.68 -31.76 20.26
C LEU A 59 31.40 -30.32 19.80
N ALA A 60 32.21 -29.80 18.88
CA ALA A 60 32.03 -28.47 18.34
C ALA A 60 30.75 -28.33 17.50
N LYS A 61 30.25 -29.40 16.87
CA LYS A 61 28.98 -29.36 16.13
C LYS A 61 27.79 -29.17 17.08
N SER A 62 27.79 -29.81 18.25
CA SER A 62 26.79 -29.57 19.30
C SER A 62 26.82 -28.11 19.77
N ALA A 63 28.00 -27.60 20.12
CA ALA A 63 28.20 -26.21 20.53
C ALA A 63 27.81 -25.20 19.43
N ASP A 64 28.23 -25.42 18.18
CA ASP A 64 27.90 -24.59 17.02
C ASP A 64 26.38 -24.61 16.73
N ARG A 65 25.68 -25.75 16.95
CA ARG A 65 24.21 -25.81 16.85
C ARG A 65 23.55 -24.98 17.95
N PHE A 66 23.97 -25.12 19.21
CA PHE A 66 23.41 -24.33 20.31
C PHE A 66 23.64 -22.82 20.12
N ILE A 67 24.84 -22.42 19.65
CA ILE A 67 25.14 -21.05 19.24
C ILE A 67 24.20 -20.61 18.10
N ALA A 68 23.94 -21.45 17.09
CA ALA A 68 23.02 -21.12 16.01
C ALA A 68 21.58 -20.93 16.49
N ILE A 69 21.12 -21.71 17.48
CA ILE A 69 19.81 -21.52 18.14
C ILE A 69 19.80 -20.15 18.84
N LEU A 70 20.83 -19.83 19.64
CA LEU A 70 20.91 -18.55 20.36
C LEU A 70 21.01 -17.33 19.45
N ASN A 71 21.62 -17.43 18.26
CA ASN A 71 21.65 -16.35 17.27
C ASN A 71 20.29 -16.09 16.60
N ARG A 72 19.27 -16.93 16.83
CA ARG A 72 17.89 -16.73 16.38
C ARG A 72 16.95 -16.21 17.49
N TRP A 73 17.45 -15.99 18.71
CA TRP A 73 16.62 -15.69 19.89
C TRP A 73 15.91 -14.32 19.77
N PRO A 74 14.57 -14.28 19.64
CA PRO A 74 13.81 -13.04 19.61
C PRO A 74 13.92 -12.29 20.93
N HIS A 75 13.88 -10.95 20.89
CA HIS A 75 14.22 -10.17 22.08
C HIS A 75 13.18 -10.27 23.20
N ASP A 76 11.93 -10.37 22.77
CA ASP A 76 10.67 -10.47 23.50
C ASP A 76 10.43 -11.83 24.19
N LEU A 77 11.10 -12.91 23.74
CA LEU A 77 10.99 -14.24 24.34
C LEU A 77 12.02 -14.45 25.46
N SER A 78 11.64 -15.21 26.50
CA SER A 78 12.62 -15.83 27.40
C SER A 78 13.38 -16.95 26.67
N LEU A 79 14.50 -17.40 27.26
CA LEU A 79 15.31 -18.45 26.67
C LEU A 79 14.55 -19.79 26.60
N ALA A 80 13.76 -20.12 27.62
CA ALA A 80 12.93 -21.32 27.62
C ALA A 80 11.87 -21.32 26.50
N GLU A 81 11.19 -20.18 26.28
CA GLU A 81 10.18 -20.03 25.21
C GLU A 81 10.82 -20.13 23.83
N HIS A 82 11.97 -19.46 23.63
CA HIS A 82 12.73 -19.53 22.39
C HIS A 82 13.25 -20.94 22.08
N LEU A 83 13.86 -21.62 23.06
CA LEU A 83 14.37 -22.99 22.87
C LEU A 83 13.26 -23.96 22.46
N ALA A 84 12.05 -23.81 23.02
CA ALA A 84 10.89 -24.63 22.63
C ALA A 84 10.37 -24.29 21.22
N ALA A 85 10.25 -23.01 20.87
CA ALA A 85 9.77 -22.57 19.55
C ALA A 85 10.76 -22.92 18.43
N ASP A 86 12.06 -22.80 18.68
CA ASP A 86 13.10 -23.10 17.70
C ASP A 86 13.24 -24.60 17.45
N GLY A 87 13.10 -25.45 18.49
CA GLY A 87 13.10 -26.92 18.32
C GLY A 87 11.97 -27.45 17.43
N ILE A 88 10.79 -26.80 17.48
CA ILE A 88 9.66 -27.09 16.57
C ILE A 88 9.96 -26.62 15.14
N SER A 89 10.60 -25.45 15.00
CA SER A 89 10.87 -24.80 13.71
C SER A 89 12.07 -25.38 12.96
N HIS A 90 13.06 -25.89 13.69
CA HIS A 90 14.34 -26.39 13.18
C HIS A 90 14.68 -27.78 13.76
N PRO A 91 13.84 -28.81 13.54
CA PRO A 91 14.02 -30.13 14.13
C PRO A 91 15.33 -30.79 13.69
N MET A 92 16.01 -31.46 14.63
CA MET A 92 17.27 -32.14 14.38
C MET A 92 17.13 -33.29 13.37
N SER A 93 18.12 -33.43 12.47
CA SER A 93 18.18 -34.61 11.59
C SER A 93 18.56 -35.86 12.38
N PRO A 94 18.28 -37.08 11.87
CA PRO A 94 18.72 -38.32 12.52
C PRO A 94 20.24 -38.36 12.77
N GLN A 95 21.03 -37.78 11.87
CA GLN A 95 22.49 -37.71 12.02
C GLN A 95 22.92 -36.70 13.09
N ASP A 96 22.15 -35.64 13.31
CA ASP A 96 22.38 -34.69 14.41
C ASP A 96 22.14 -35.35 15.78
N VAL A 97 21.11 -36.19 15.90
CA VAL A 97 20.85 -36.96 17.12
C VAL A 97 21.96 -37.98 17.39
N GLU A 98 22.51 -38.63 16.37
CA GLU A 98 23.69 -39.50 16.52
C GLU A 98 24.96 -38.72 16.93
N ASP A 99 25.15 -37.51 16.39
CA ASP A 99 26.26 -36.63 16.76
C ASP A 99 26.16 -36.19 18.23
N GLU A 100 24.95 -35.86 18.74
CA GLU A 100 24.73 -35.56 20.17
C GLU A 100 24.97 -36.77 21.07
N ILE A 101 24.42 -37.94 20.74
CA ILE A 101 24.66 -39.17 21.52
C ILE A 101 26.18 -39.50 21.57
N SER A 102 26.91 -39.18 20.51
CA SER A 102 28.37 -39.31 20.46
C SER A 102 29.08 -38.24 21.32
N ALA A 103 28.58 -37.00 21.35
CA ALA A 103 29.09 -35.95 22.23
C ALA A 103 28.89 -36.32 23.72
N MET A 104 27.68 -36.72 24.12
CA MET A 104 27.34 -37.11 25.49
C MET A 104 28.20 -38.29 25.99
N ARG A 105 28.44 -39.30 25.13
CA ARG A 105 29.35 -40.42 25.42
C ARG A 105 30.76 -39.94 25.71
N ILE A 106 31.29 -39.00 24.93
CA ILE A 106 32.61 -38.42 25.17
C ILE A 106 32.63 -37.55 26.44
N ALA A 107 31.57 -36.78 26.71
CA ALA A 107 31.44 -35.97 27.94
C ALA A 107 31.60 -36.83 29.20
N THR A 108 30.87 -37.96 29.29
CA THR A 108 30.95 -38.91 30.42
C THR A 108 32.30 -39.62 30.58
N MET A 109 33.13 -39.69 29.53
CA MET A 109 34.50 -40.19 29.62
C MET A 109 35.49 -39.14 30.16
N THR A 110 35.20 -37.84 30.04
CA THR A 110 36.18 -36.80 30.41
C THR A 110 36.61 -36.74 31.89
N PRO A 111 35.83 -37.17 32.90
CA PRO A 111 36.30 -37.24 34.28
C PRO A 111 37.36 -38.31 34.53
N SER A 112 37.37 -39.40 33.74
CA SER A 112 38.31 -40.53 33.87
C SER A 112 39.43 -40.53 32.83
N GLU A 113 39.27 -39.80 31.71
CA GLU A 113 40.25 -39.69 30.61
C GLU A 113 40.75 -38.23 30.47
N PRO A 114 41.81 -37.81 31.21
CA PRO A 114 42.28 -36.42 31.23
C PRO A 114 42.68 -35.85 29.86
N ALA A 115 43.08 -36.71 28.91
CA ALA A 115 43.45 -36.29 27.56
C ALA A 115 42.22 -35.93 26.70
N LEU A 116 41.06 -36.58 26.91
CA LEU A 116 39.78 -36.10 26.34
C LEU A 116 39.31 -34.82 27.02
N ARG A 117 39.56 -34.67 28.34
CA ARG A 117 39.18 -33.46 29.08
C ARG A 117 39.79 -32.19 28.47
N THR A 118 41.04 -32.25 28.00
CA THR A 118 41.66 -31.12 27.28
C THR A 118 40.88 -30.75 26.02
N SER A 119 40.58 -31.69 25.13
CA SER A 119 39.86 -31.42 23.89
C SER A 119 38.42 -30.95 24.13
N TYR A 120 37.73 -31.49 25.14
CA TYR A 120 36.39 -31.05 25.54
C TYR A 120 36.38 -29.61 26.07
N LEU A 121 37.38 -29.22 26.88
CA LEU A 121 37.51 -27.84 27.35
C LEU A 121 37.93 -26.86 26.24
N MET A 122 38.73 -27.29 25.25
CA MET A 122 39.07 -26.46 24.09
C MET A 122 37.87 -26.15 23.19
N VAL A 123 36.85 -27.01 23.15
CA VAL A 123 35.59 -26.72 22.47
C VAL A 123 34.76 -25.70 23.26
N HIS A 124 34.75 -25.80 24.59
CA HIS A 124 34.06 -24.84 25.45
C HIS A 124 34.70 -23.44 25.43
N ASP A 125 36.04 -23.33 25.35
CA ASP A 125 36.73 -22.05 25.11
C ASP A 125 36.27 -21.37 23.82
N ARG A 126 36.13 -22.14 22.72
CA ARG A 126 35.53 -21.63 21.47
C ARG A 126 34.04 -21.27 21.64
N MET A 127 33.30 -22.01 22.46
CA MET A 127 31.88 -21.77 22.73
C MET A 127 31.66 -20.44 23.47
N GLU A 128 32.53 -20.10 24.43
CA GLU A 128 32.54 -18.80 25.11
C GLU A 128 32.68 -17.64 24.10
N GLN A 129 33.63 -17.74 23.15
CA GLN A 129 33.80 -16.75 22.10
C GLN A 129 32.57 -16.66 21.16
N GLY A 130 31.86 -17.77 20.96
CA GLY A 130 30.60 -17.83 20.21
C GLY A 130 29.41 -17.20 20.93
N PHE A 131 29.41 -17.18 22.26
CA PHE A 131 28.36 -16.53 23.07
C PHE A 131 28.54 -15.02 23.21
N ILE A 132 29.77 -14.49 23.18
CA ILE A 132 30.04 -13.04 23.34
C ILE A 132 29.15 -12.15 22.43
N PRO A 133 28.96 -12.44 21.11
CA PRO A 133 28.08 -11.63 20.27
C PRO A 133 26.61 -11.62 20.70
N VAL A 134 26.07 -12.78 21.12
CA VAL A 134 24.68 -12.90 21.58
C VAL A 134 24.50 -12.21 22.92
N ILE A 135 25.45 -12.38 23.84
CA ILE A 135 25.38 -11.80 25.19
C ILE A 135 25.56 -10.28 25.15
N ALA A 136 26.41 -9.76 24.27
CA ALA A 136 26.53 -8.32 24.00
C ALA A 136 25.18 -7.72 23.56
N ASP A 137 24.51 -8.38 22.61
CA ASP A 137 23.20 -7.98 22.09
C ASP A 137 22.10 -8.05 23.16
N ARG A 138 21.95 -9.21 23.83
CA ARG A 138 20.97 -9.41 24.92
C ARG A 138 21.19 -8.52 26.15
N LEU A 139 22.39 -7.98 26.35
CA LEU A 139 22.67 -7.02 27.43
C LEU A 139 22.72 -5.55 26.95
N GLY A 140 22.67 -5.29 25.64
CA GLY A 140 22.81 -3.96 25.06
C GLY A 140 24.19 -3.32 25.25
N LEU A 141 25.24 -4.13 25.42
CA LEU A 141 26.61 -3.74 25.81
C LEU A 141 27.65 -4.02 24.70
N PRO A 142 28.81 -3.34 24.70
CA PRO A 142 29.93 -3.67 23.81
C PRO A 142 30.45 -5.10 23.98
N LYS A 143 30.93 -5.72 22.88
CA LYS A 143 31.43 -7.11 22.87
C LYS A 143 32.69 -7.33 23.72
N ASP A 144 33.43 -6.28 24.00
CA ASP A 144 34.62 -6.24 24.84
C ASP A 144 34.31 -5.87 26.31
N ASP A 145 33.06 -5.54 26.64
CA ASP A 145 32.65 -5.19 28.00
C ASP A 145 32.90 -6.33 29.01
N LEU A 146 33.35 -5.97 30.20
CA LEU A 146 33.68 -6.92 31.25
C LEU A 146 32.47 -7.76 31.68
N THR A 147 31.27 -7.16 31.70
CA THR A 147 30.01 -7.84 32.03
C THR A 147 29.64 -8.89 30.99
N VAL A 148 29.79 -8.55 29.70
CA VAL A 148 29.53 -9.48 28.58
C VAL A 148 30.46 -10.67 28.67
N ARG A 149 31.76 -10.43 28.88
CA ARG A 149 32.78 -11.48 29.00
C ARG A 149 32.59 -12.35 30.24
N LEU A 150 32.27 -11.76 31.40
CA LEU A 150 31.94 -12.51 32.61
C LEU A 150 30.68 -13.36 32.43
N CYS A 151 29.65 -12.85 31.75
CA CYS A 151 28.45 -13.62 31.46
C CYS A 151 28.72 -14.73 30.44
N ALA A 152 29.56 -14.53 29.43
CA ALA A 152 29.96 -15.58 28.49
C ALA A 152 30.69 -16.74 29.19
N ALA A 153 31.66 -16.43 30.06
CA ALA A 153 32.34 -17.44 30.87
C ALA A 153 31.38 -18.17 31.84
N ALA A 154 30.46 -17.44 32.47
CA ALA A 154 29.46 -18.03 33.38
C ALA A 154 28.46 -18.95 32.63
N VAL A 155 27.96 -18.54 31.47
CA VAL A 155 27.05 -19.34 30.62
C VAL A 155 27.77 -20.58 30.10
N THR A 156 29.02 -20.46 29.66
CA THR A 156 29.85 -21.60 29.22
C THR A 156 30.09 -22.57 30.37
N GLY A 157 30.37 -22.07 31.58
CA GLY A 157 30.51 -22.87 32.79
C GLY A 157 29.22 -23.60 33.17
N ALA A 158 28.07 -22.93 33.08
CA ALA A 158 26.75 -23.48 33.38
C ALA A 158 26.34 -24.57 32.38
N PHE A 159 26.44 -24.27 31.08
CA PHE A 159 26.14 -25.21 29.99
C PHE A 159 26.96 -26.50 30.13
N ARG A 160 28.28 -26.36 30.36
CA ARG A 160 29.20 -27.48 30.54
C ARG A 160 28.83 -28.38 31.73
N VAL A 161 28.37 -27.81 32.84
CA VAL A 161 27.95 -28.59 34.02
C VAL A 161 26.63 -29.32 33.74
N VAL A 162 25.67 -28.67 33.07
CA VAL A 162 24.41 -29.32 32.67
C VAL A 162 24.65 -30.44 31.64
N ASP A 163 25.56 -30.25 30.69
CA ASP A 163 25.96 -31.28 29.72
C ASP A 163 26.62 -32.49 30.43
N GLU A 164 27.54 -32.25 31.37
CA GLU A 164 28.19 -33.31 32.17
C GLU A 164 27.16 -34.12 33.00
N ASP A 165 26.22 -33.45 33.68
CA ASP A 165 25.19 -34.09 34.50
C ASP A 165 24.14 -34.84 33.66
N VAL A 166 23.60 -34.20 32.60
CA VAL A 166 22.59 -34.82 31.71
C VAL A 166 23.20 -35.98 30.93
N SER A 167 24.43 -35.85 30.45
CA SER A 167 25.17 -36.94 29.79
C SER A 167 25.35 -38.12 30.75
N THR A 168 25.70 -37.89 32.00
CA THR A 168 25.83 -38.95 33.02
C THR A 168 24.49 -39.62 33.30
N ALA A 169 23.43 -38.84 33.48
CA ALA A 169 22.08 -39.34 33.75
C ALA A 169 21.53 -40.22 32.61
N VAL A 170 21.74 -39.83 31.35
CA VAL A 170 21.22 -40.55 30.18
C VAL A 170 22.11 -41.74 29.80
N ILE A 171 23.44 -41.57 29.76
CA ILE A 171 24.37 -42.57 29.22
C ILE A 171 24.80 -43.59 30.29
N VAL A 172 25.00 -43.19 31.54
CA VAL A 172 25.52 -44.06 32.62
C VAL A 172 24.40 -44.58 33.51
N GLU A 173 23.47 -43.71 33.94
CA GLU A 173 22.36 -44.10 34.83
C GLU A 173 21.12 -44.61 34.08
N GLY A 174 21.07 -44.48 32.75
CA GLY A 174 19.95 -44.95 31.92
C GLY A 174 18.62 -44.22 32.15
N LYS A 175 18.64 -43.02 32.74
CA LYS A 175 17.45 -42.21 33.03
C LYS A 175 16.89 -41.64 31.72
N LYS A 176 15.56 -41.68 31.57
CA LYS A 176 14.86 -40.94 30.51
C LYS A 176 14.69 -39.48 30.93
N VAL A 177 15.51 -38.61 30.37
CA VAL A 177 15.33 -37.16 30.41
C VAL A 177 14.55 -36.75 29.15
N THR A 178 13.51 -35.92 29.29
CA THR A 178 12.81 -35.35 28.11
C THR A 178 13.54 -34.11 27.60
N GLU A 179 13.32 -33.75 26.33
CA GLU A 179 13.87 -32.53 25.75
C GLU A 179 13.47 -31.28 26.56
N GLU A 180 12.18 -31.15 26.89
CA GLU A 180 11.64 -30.12 27.79
C GLU A 180 12.39 -30.04 29.14
N GLN A 181 12.71 -31.18 29.76
CA GLN A 181 13.47 -31.22 31.02
C GLN A 181 14.91 -30.73 30.83
N ALA A 182 15.58 -31.11 29.74
CA ALA A 182 16.93 -30.65 29.43
C ALA A 182 16.96 -29.13 29.16
N LEU A 183 16.03 -28.61 28.35
CA LEU A 183 15.91 -27.19 28.05
C LEU A 183 15.58 -26.36 29.31
N SER A 184 14.72 -26.86 30.20
CA SER A 184 14.41 -26.23 31.48
C SER A 184 15.61 -26.19 32.45
N LEU A 185 16.47 -27.21 32.43
CA LEU A 185 17.72 -27.22 33.21
C LEU A 185 18.73 -26.21 32.66
N ILE A 186 18.86 -26.10 31.33
CA ILE A 186 19.74 -25.12 30.67
C ILE A 186 19.30 -23.68 30.98
N ASP A 187 18.00 -23.36 30.81
CA ASP A 187 17.46 -22.04 31.13
C ASP A 187 17.69 -21.65 32.60
N ARG A 188 17.43 -22.58 33.54
CA ARG A 188 17.68 -22.35 34.96
C ARG A 188 19.16 -22.12 35.27
N ALA A 189 20.04 -23.00 34.79
CA ALA A 189 21.48 -22.90 35.06
C ALA A 189 22.08 -21.59 34.51
N ILE A 190 21.59 -21.13 33.35
CA ILE A 190 21.97 -19.83 32.76
C ILE A 190 21.46 -18.65 33.60
N ARG A 191 20.22 -18.68 34.08
CA ARG A 191 19.69 -17.65 34.98
C ARG A 191 20.47 -17.59 36.30
N ASP A 192 20.70 -18.74 36.93
CA ASP A 192 21.41 -18.83 38.21
C ASP A 192 22.87 -18.36 38.08
N ALA A 193 23.62 -18.89 37.11
CA ALA A 193 25.03 -18.53 36.91
C ALA A 193 25.26 -17.06 36.49
N THR A 194 24.25 -16.40 35.91
CA THR A 194 24.32 -14.99 35.49
C THR A 194 23.64 -14.04 36.48
N ASN A 195 23.15 -14.53 37.62
CA ASN A 195 22.37 -13.78 38.60
C ASN A 195 21.17 -13.04 37.94
N GLY A 196 20.42 -13.77 37.12
CA GLY A 196 19.21 -13.30 36.41
C GLY A 196 19.47 -12.33 35.26
N ARG A 197 20.72 -12.06 34.87
CA ARG A 197 21.05 -11.13 33.77
C ARG A 197 20.72 -11.70 32.39
N LEU A 198 20.71 -13.03 32.24
CA LEU A 198 20.32 -13.72 31.01
C LEU A 198 19.23 -14.76 31.34
N GLY A 199 18.42 -15.10 30.32
CA GLY A 199 17.37 -16.13 30.37
C GLY A 199 15.96 -15.55 30.36
N GLY A 200 15.72 -14.39 30.97
CA GLY A 200 14.47 -13.65 30.78
C GLY A 200 14.36 -13.01 29.38
N PRO A 201 13.16 -12.50 29.01
CA PRO A 201 13.02 -11.61 27.86
C PRO A 201 13.73 -10.28 28.15
N VAL A 202 14.31 -9.67 27.13
CA VAL A 202 14.91 -8.33 27.27
C VAL A 202 13.78 -7.33 27.16
N LYS A 203 13.39 -6.79 28.32
CA LYS A 203 12.62 -5.56 28.37
C LYS A 203 13.46 -4.47 27.69
N PRO A 204 12.87 -3.66 26.79
CA PRO A 204 13.62 -2.61 26.12
C PRO A 204 14.32 -1.72 27.15
N ASP A 205 15.57 -1.40 26.85
CA ASP A 205 16.42 -0.57 27.71
C ASP A 205 15.71 0.75 28.00
N ARG A 206 15.24 0.93 29.24
CA ARG A 206 14.45 2.10 29.64
C ARG A 206 15.25 3.40 29.62
N SER A 207 16.58 3.35 29.44
CA SER A 207 17.42 4.52 29.15
C SER A 207 17.50 4.87 27.66
N LYS A 208 17.06 3.95 26.78
CA LYS A 208 16.86 4.14 25.33
C LYS A 208 15.40 4.29 24.92
N MET A 209 14.46 4.29 25.89
CA MET A 209 13.05 4.60 25.63
C MET A 209 12.85 6.11 25.38
N ALA A 210 13.27 6.55 24.21
CA ALA A 210 13.01 7.87 23.66
C ALA A 210 12.46 7.72 22.24
N LEU A 211 11.61 8.66 21.83
CA LEU A 211 11.21 8.78 20.42
C LEU A 211 12.46 8.96 19.53
N PRO A 212 12.43 8.47 18.28
CA PRO A 212 13.40 8.85 17.26
C PRO A 212 13.54 10.38 17.14
N GLU A 213 14.62 10.82 16.48
CA GLU A 213 14.77 12.23 16.14
C GLU A 213 13.55 12.73 15.35
N LEU A 214 13.11 13.97 15.65
CA LEU A 214 11.90 14.53 15.05
C LEU A 214 12.16 14.88 13.58
N ILE A 215 11.62 14.04 12.69
CA ILE A 215 11.61 14.30 11.25
C ILE A 215 10.73 15.52 11.00
N SER A 216 11.23 16.47 10.20
CA SER A 216 10.53 17.72 9.93
C SER A 216 9.25 17.50 9.15
N VAL A 217 8.33 18.47 9.21
CA VAL A 217 7.08 18.40 8.41
C VAL A 217 7.45 18.50 6.92
N GLU A 218 8.44 19.33 6.62
CA GLU A 218 9.00 19.55 5.31
C GLU A 218 9.56 18.27 4.67
N GLU A 219 10.19 17.37 5.45
CA GLU A 219 10.66 16.08 4.95
C GLU A 219 9.51 15.11 4.62
N PHE A 220 8.53 14.95 5.52
CA PHE A 220 7.38 14.07 5.30
C PHE A 220 6.49 14.49 4.12
N PHE A 221 6.32 15.80 3.90
CA PHE A 221 5.43 16.36 2.88
C PHE A 221 6.16 17.00 1.70
N SER A 222 7.47 16.74 1.57
CA SER A 222 8.24 17.07 0.38
C SER A 222 7.68 16.35 -0.86
N PRO A 223 7.81 16.92 -2.07
CA PRO A 223 7.69 16.14 -3.30
C PRO A 223 8.79 15.06 -3.32
N PRO A 224 8.47 13.79 -3.62
CA PRO A 224 9.47 12.72 -3.65
C PRO A 224 10.54 12.99 -4.71
N GLU A 225 11.78 12.52 -4.48
CA GLU A 225 12.88 12.66 -5.45
C GLU A 225 12.52 12.04 -6.80
N ARG A 226 11.88 10.87 -6.78
CA ARG A 226 11.36 10.15 -7.95
C ARG A 226 10.15 9.30 -7.54
N THR A 227 9.10 9.24 -8.35
CA THR A 227 7.94 8.37 -8.08
C THR A 227 7.23 7.92 -9.36
N ALA A 228 6.30 6.97 -9.23
CA ALA A 228 5.38 6.52 -10.28
C ALA A 228 6.07 6.20 -11.63
N ALA A 229 7.12 5.38 -11.63
CA ALA A 229 7.81 5.03 -12.87
C ALA A 229 7.03 4.03 -13.74
N ARG A 230 7.11 4.20 -15.07
CA ARG A 230 6.56 3.26 -16.07
C ARG A 230 7.53 3.10 -17.24
N ILE A 231 7.71 1.87 -17.70
CA ILE A 231 8.55 1.55 -18.86
C ILE A 231 7.84 1.87 -20.19
N SER A 232 8.61 2.22 -21.22
CA SER A 232 8.11 2.44 -22.59
C SER A 232 7.71 1.13 -23.28
N PRO A 233 6.84 1.16 -24.30
CA PRO A 233 6.44 -0.04 -25.05
C PRO A 233 7.64 -0.77 -25.69
N ASP A 234 8.62 -0.01 -26.19
CA ASP A 234 9.87 -0.53 -26.77
C ASP A 234 10.86 -1.10 -25.74
N GLY A 235 10.59 -0.96 -24.43
CA GLY A 235 11.43 -1.44 -23.34
C GLY A 235 12.76 -0.70 -23.14
N THR A 236 13.02 0.39 -23.87
CA THR A 236 14.32 1.10 -23.88
C THR A 236 14.39 2.29 -22.90
N LYS A 237 13.25 2.79 -22.41
CA LYS A 237 13.15 4.00 -21.58
C LYS A 237 12.24 3.76 -20.38
N ILE A 238 12.45 4.54 -19.33
CA ILE A 238 11.47 4.74 -18.26
C ILE A 238 11.04 6.21 -18.24
N ALA A 239 9.75 6.41 -18.03
CA ALA A 239 9.21 7.67 -17.54
C ALA A 239 9.05 7.58 -16.02
N TYR A 240 9.16 8.70 -15.32
CA TYR A 240 8.86 8.82 -13.88
C TYR A 240 8.53 10.28 -13.53
N LEU A 241 7.88 10.51 -12.40
CA LEU A 241 7.65 11.86 -11.86
C LEU A 241 8.81 12.26 -10.94
N ALA A 242 9.36 13.46 -11.09
CA ALA A 242 10.37 14.02 -10.20
C ALA A 242 10.35 15.56 -10.17
N PRO A 243 10.93 16.22 -9.14
CA PRO A 243 10.77 17.65 -8.94
C PRO A 243 11.54 18.50 -9.96
N TRP A 244 10.84 19.45 -10.57
CA TRP A 244 11.41 20.60 -11.27
C TRP A 244 10.80 21.85 -10.65
N LYS A 245 11.62 22.79 -10.15
CA LYS A 245 11.18 23.98 -9.39
C LYS A 245 10.11 23.67 -8.31
N ASN A 246 10.29 22.59 -7.54
CA ASN A 246 9.38 22.14 -6.49
C ASN A 246 7.96 21.74 -6.98
N ARG A 247 7.82 21.37 -8.26
CA ARG A 247 6.65 20.69 -8.84
C ARG A 247 7.05 19.38 -9.48
N LEU A 248 6.25 18.32 -9.27
CA LEU A 248 6.46 17.07 -9.97
C LEU A 248 6.19 17.29 -11.45
N ASN A 249 7.18 16.94 -12.27
CA ASN A 249 7.12 16.96 -13.72
C ASN A 249 7.53 15.57 -14.22
N VAL A 250 7.19 15.21 -15.47
CA VAL A 250 7.64 13.94 -16.04
C VAL A 250 9.09 14.04 -16.49
N TRP A 251 9.89 13.03 -16.14
CA TRP A 251 11.25 12.83 -16.58
C TRP A 251 11.37 11.52 -17.36
N ILE A 252 12.21 11.51 -18.39
CA ILE A 252 12.56 10.33 -19.17
C ILE A 252 14.03 9.96 -18.89
N GLN A 253 14.28 8.69 -18.63
CA GLN A 253 15.63 8.11 -18.52
C GLN A 253 15.74 6.90 -19.45
N HIS A 254 16.86 6.77 -20.16
CA HIS A 254 17.17 5.60 -20.98
C HIS A 254 17.67 4.44 -20.11
N LEU A 255 17.45 3.21 -20.57
CA LEU A 255 17.84 1.97 -19.86
C LEU A 255 19.11 1.30 -20.42
N ASP A 256 19.37 1.48 -21.71
CA ASP A 256 20.44 0.78 -22.44
C ASP A 256 21.64 1.69 -22.82
N ASP A 257 21.59 2.97 -22.43
CA ASP A 257 22.68 3.95 -22.62
C ASP A 257 22.80 4.91 -21.41
N ASP A 258 23.93 5.62 -21.32
CA ASP A 258 24.26 6.53 -20.23
C ASP A 258 23.72 7.97 -20.43
N ALA A 259 22.68 8.18 -21.24
CA ALA A 259 22.11 9.52 -21.42
C ALA A 259 21.54 10.08 -20.10
N PRO A 260 21.84 11.35 -19.76
CA PRO A 260 21.33 11.96 -18.53
C PRO A 260 19.80 12.08 -18.57
N PRO A 261 19.08 11.82 -17.46
CA PRO A 261 17.63 11.95 -17.43
C PRO A 261 17.16 13.36 -17.81
N ARG A 262 16.13 13.42 -18.67
CA ARG A 262 15.56 14.64 -19.24
C ARG A 262 14.20 14.93 -18.61
N CYS A 263 14.01 16.15 -18.09
CA CYS A 263 12.67 16.66 -17.76
C CYS A 263 11.92 16.96 -19.06
N VAL A 264 10.70 16.45 -19.23
CA VAL A 264 9.92 16.57 -20.48
C VAL A 264 8.58 17.28 -20.33
N THR A 265 8.15 17.57 -19.09
CA THR A 265 7.18 18.63 -18.79
C THR A 265 7.89 19.71 -17.96
N ALA A 266 7.37 20.94 -17.96
CA ALA A 266 8.04 22.09 -17.34
C ALA A 266 7.04 23.11 -16.75
N ASP A 267 6.08 22.63 -15.95
CA ASP A 267 5.18 23.47 -15.17
C ASP A 267 5.78 23.73 -13.77
N ASP A 268 5.85 24.99 -13.34
CA ASP A 268 6.28 25.41 -11.99
C ASP A 268 5.15 25.93 -11.10
N THR A 269 3.93 25.99 -11.63
CA THR A 269 2.71 26.36 -10.91
C THR A 269 2.02 25.13 -10.30
N ARG A 270 1.90 24.03 -11.07
CA ARG A 270 1.14 22.82 -10.73
C ARG A 270 1.98 21.56 -11.00
N SER A 271 1.83 20.55 -10.16
CA SER A 271 2.47 19.24 -10.34
C SER A 271 1.66 18.38 -11.33
N VAL A 272 2.36 17.68 -12.22
CA VAL A 272 1.81 16.56 -12.99
C VAL A 272 1.73 15.34 -12.07
N TYR A 273 0.59 14.64 -12.10
CA TYR A 273 0.34 13.42 -11.32
C TYR A 273 -0.06 12.22 -12.19
N LEU A 274 -0.67 12.46 -13.35
CA LEU A 274 -1.18 11.44 -14.26
C LEU A 274 -0.47 11.57 -15.61
N TYR A 275 0.22 10.51 -16.03
CA TYR A 275 0.86 10.44 -17.33
C TYR A 275 0.86 9.01 -17.89
N TYR A 276 0.95 8.90 -19.21
CA TYR A 276 0.75 7.67 -19.97
C TYR A 276 1.71 7.59 -21.15
N TRP A 277 2.36 6.44 -21.31
CA TRP A 277 2.94 6.05 -22.59
C TRP A 277 1.81 5.74 -23.57
N THR A 278 1.97 6.13 -24.83
CA THR A 278 1.12 5.65 -25.92
C THR A 278 1.70 4.35 -26.50
N ASP A 279 1.17 3.85 -27.61
CA ASP A 279 1.75 2.75 -28.38
C ASP A 279 3.06 3.12 -29.12
N ASP A 280 3.28 4.42 -29.39
CA ASP A 280 4.47 4.94 -30.04
C ASP A 280 5.41 5.53 -28.97
N PRO A 281 6.62 4.98 -28.76
CA PRO A 281 7.56 5.45 -27.72
C PRO A 281 8.09 6.88 -27.95
N ARG A 282 7.71 7.54 -29.05
CA ARG A 282 7.89 8.99 -29.24
C ARG A 282 6.90 9.84 -28.44
N TRP A 283 5.65 9.40 -28.24
CA TRP A 283 4.61 10.23 -27.66
C TRP A 283 4.35 9.88 -26.20
N LEU A 284 4.27 10.93 -25.37
CA LEU A 284 3.81 10.82 -23.99
C LEU A 284 2.58 11.72 -23.81
N LEU A 285 1.54 11.20 -23.15
CA LEU A 285 0.40 12.00 -22.69
C LEU A 285 0.51 12.28 -21.20
N TYR A 286 0.03 13.44 -20.76
CA TYR A 286 -0.21 13.72 -19.35
C TYR A 286 -1.51 14.49 -19.16
N MET A 287 -2.09 14.41 -17.96
CA MET A 287 -3.32 15.12 -17.60
C MET A 287 -3.05 16.12 -16.50
N GLN A 288 -3.62 17.33 -16.63
CA GLN A 288 -3.44 18.42 -15.70
C GLN A 288 -4.69 19.32 -15.62
N ASP A 289 -4.96 19.88 -14.45
CA ASP A 289 -6.06 20.81 -14.16
C ASP A 289 -5.55 22.23 -13.89
N THR A 290 -6.42 23.24 -13.96
CA THR A 290 -6.02 24.64 -13.81
C THR A 290 -6.21 25.12 -12.37
N GLY A 291 -5.18 24.92 -11.54
CA GLY A 291 -5.12 25.51 -10.20
C GLY A 291 -6.05 24.88 -9.16
N GLY A 292 -6.41 23.59 -9.32
CA GLY A 292 -7.30 22.88 -8.39
C GLY A 292 -8.79 23.02 -8.74
N ASP A 293 -9.12 23.26 -10.01
CA ASP A 293 -10.51 23.36 -10.48
C ASP A 293 -11.12 22.01 -10.91
N GLU A 294 -10.33 20.93 -10.90
CA GLU A 294 -10.71 19.56 -11.31
C GLU A 294 -11.13 19.42 -12.80
N ASN A 295 -10.90 20.45 -13.62
CA ASN A 295 -11.12 20.42 -15.07
C ASN A 295 -9.86 19.90 -15.78
N TRP A 296 -9.71 18.57 -15.80
CA TRP A 296 -8.55 17.92 -16.41
C TRP A 296 -8.55 18.07 -17.93
N HIS A 297 -7.46 18.58 -18.48
CA HIS A 297 -7.12 18.60 -19.91
C HIS A 297 -6.07 17.51 -20.22
N ILE A 298 -6.00 17.06 -21.47
CA ILE A 298 -4.96 16.14 -21.97
C ILE A 298 -3.89 16.91 -22.73
N PHE A 299 -2.64 16.77 -22.31
CA PHE A 299 -1.47 17.35 -22.96
C PHE A 299 -0.60 16.25 -23.57
N ARG A 300 0.11 16.59 -24.66
CA ARG A 300 1.02 15.71 -25.37
C ARG A 300 2.43 16.28 -25.47
N VAL A 301 3.42 15.45 -25.19
CA VAL A 301 4.84 15.75 -25.37
C VAL A 301 5.42 14.95 -26.54
N ASP A 302 6.23 15.62 -27.37
CA ASP A 302 7.02 15.00 -28.44
C ASP A 302 8.42 14.65 -27.90
N LEU A 303 8.73 13.36 -27.72
CA LEU A 303 10.03 12.96 -27.18
C LEU A 303 11.17 13.07 -28.20
N ASP A 304 10.88 13.11 -29.50
CA ASP A 304 11.86 13.33 -30.58
C ASP A 304 12.16 14.82 -30.80
N ASN A 305 11.29 15.72 -30.35
CA ASN A 305 11.42 17.16 -30.51
C ASN A 305 11.42 17.87 -29.13
N PRO A 306 12.51 17.74 -28.33
CA PRO A 306 12.55 18.18 -26.93
C PRO A 306 12.41 19.70 -26.72
N GLU A 307 12.62 20.50 -27.76
CA GLU A 307 12.47 21.97 -27.72
C GLU A 307 11.02 22.42 -28.00
N ALA A 308 10.14 21.51 -28.41
CA ALA A 308 8.72 21.83 -28.61
C ALA A 308 7.96 21.84 -27.27
N PRO A 309 7.12 22.85 -27.00
CA PRO A 309 6.25 22.84 -25.84
C PRO A 309 5.21 21.71 -25.94
N ALA A 310 4.75 21.24 -24.78
CA ALA A 310 3.62 20.32 -24.72
C ALA A 310 2.36 20.97 -25.35
N VAL A 311 1.60 20.16 -26.10
CA VAL A 311 0.40 20.60 -26.81
C VAL A 311 -0.84 20.16 -26.03
N ASP A 312 -1.69 21.10 -25.62
CA ASP A 312 -3.04 20.79 -25.14
C ASP A 312 -3.87 20.24 -26.31
N LEU A 313 -4.29 18.98 -26.20
CA LEU A 313 -5.12 18.29 -27.19
C LEU A 313 -6.62 18.50 -26.96
N THR A 314 -7.01 19.12 -25.83
CA THR A 314 -8.39 19.35 -25.43
C THR A 314 -8.62 20.76 -24.85
N PRO A 315 -8.24 21.85 -25.56
CA PRO A 315 -8.30 23.22 -25.05
C PRO A 315 -9.74 23.77 -24.99
N PHE A 316 -10.55 23.23 -24.07
CA PHE A 316 -11.99 23.51 -23.92
C PHE A 316 -12.27 24.11 -22.53
N PRO A 317 -12.23 25.45 -22.36
CA PRO A 317 -12.25 26.08 -21.04
C PRO A 317 -13.49 25.73 -20.20
N GLY A 318 -13.27 25.09 -19.06
CA GLY A 318 -14.34 24.67 -18.13
C GLY A 318 -15.04 23.35 -18.52
N ALA A 319 -14.54 22.65 -19.55
CA ALA A 319 -14.82 21.23 -19.74
C ALA A 319 -13.83 20.39 -18.93
N ARG A 320 -14.26 19.19 -18.55
CA ARG A 320 -13.43 18.12 -17.99
C ARG A 320 -13.29 17.02 -19.03
N VAL A 321 -12.12 16.39 -19.05
CA VAL A 321 -11.81 15.26 -19.94
C VAL A 321 -11.46 14.01 -19.14
N GLU A 322 -11.89 12.86 -19.63
CA GLU A 322 -11.42 11.54 -19.18
C GLU A 322 -10.80 10.78 -20.37
N LEU A 323 -9.71 10.05 -20.12
CA LEU A 323 -8.84 9.45 -21.14
C LEU A 323 -8.86 7.91 -21.09
N ASP A 324 -9.05 7.28 -22.24
CA ASP A 324 -8.87 5.85 -22.49
C ASP A 324 -7.85 5.63 -23.63
N LEU A 325 -7.02 4.60 -23.51
CA LEU A 325 -5.92 4.27 -24.43
C LEU A 325 -6.03 2.81 -24.90
N PRO A 326 -6.98 2.51 -25.81
CA PRO A 326 -7.24 1.15 -26.27
C PRO A 326 -6.05 0.59 -27.08
N LYS A 327 -5.38 -0.42 -26.50
CA LYS A 327 -4.15 -1.12 -26.98
C LYS A 327 -4.22 -1.81 -28.36
N GLY A 328 -5.16 -1.44 -29.22
CA GLY A 328 -5.34 -1.92 -30.59
C GLY A 328 -5.73 -0.83 -31.58
N ARG A 329 -5.68 0.44 -31.17
CA ARG A 329 -5.88 1.60 -32.04
C ARG A 329 -4.61 2.46 -32.06
N PRO A 330 -3.51 2.00 -32.68
CA PRO A 330 -2.23 2.73 -32.71
C PRO A 330 -2.38 4.20 -33.12
N GLY A 331 -1.73 5.09 -32.37
CA GLY A 331 -1.80 6.54 -32.58
C GLY A 331 -3.16 7.18 -32.23
N LYS A 332 -4.09 6.45 -31.62
CA LYS A 332 -5.43 6.95 -31.23
C LYS A 332 -5.67 6.80 -29.72
N ALA A 333 -6.32 7.81 -29.15
CA ALA A 333 -6.95 7.74 -27.83
C ALA A 333 -8.48 7.81 -27.99
N VAL A 334 -9.21 7.35 -26.98
CA VAL A 334 -10.64 7.64 -26.83
C VAL A 334 -10.80 8.58 -25.65
N VAL A 335 -11.51 9.69 -25.85
CA VAL A 335 -11.63 10.75 -24.85
C VAL A 335 -13.09 11.10 -24.62
N GLN A 336 -13.46 11.23 -23.35
CA GLN A 336 -14.80 11.60 -22.90
C GLN A 336 -14.76 13.08 -22.52
N ILE A 337 -15.61 13.94 -23.10
CA ILE A 337 -15.55 15.40 -22.92
C ILE A 337 -16.96 15.95 -22.67
N ASN A 338 -17.16 16.75 -21.61
CA ASN A 338 -18.46 17.38 -21.30
C ASN A 338 -18.64 18.81 -21.86
N ASN A 339 -17.87 19.19 -22.89
CA ASN A 339 -17.84 20.53 -23.49
C ASN A 339 -19.20 20.97 -24.08
N ARG A 340 -20.05 20.03 -24.53
CA ARG A 340 -21.41 20.33 -25.03
C ARG A 340 -22.39 20.67 -23.89
N THR A 341 -22.26 20.05 -22.74
CA THR A 341 -23.19 20.17 -21.60
C THR A 341 -22.50 19.66 -20.33
N PRO A 342 -22.36 20.46 -19.25
CA PRO A 342 -21.56 20.10 -18.08
C PRO A 342 -21.94 18.77 -17.39
N GLU A 343 -23.22 18.38 -17.45
CA GLU A 343 -23.74 17.11 -16.95
C GLU A 343 -23.38 15.88 -17.80
N LEU A 344 -23.00 16.03 -19.08
CA LEU A 344 -22.99 14.95 -20.07
C LEU A 344 -21.67 14.85 -20.83
N PHE A 345 -20.99 13.71 -20.70
CA PHE A 345 -19.76 13.42 -21.45
C PHE A 345 -20.09 12.79 -22.81
N ASP A 346 -19.68 13.45 -23.88
CA ASP A 346 -19.67 12.93 -25.26
C ASP A 346 -18.33 12.21 -25.53
N VAL A 347 -18.32 11.22 -26.44
CA VAL A 347 -17.13 10.41 -26.74
C VAL A 347 -16.53 10.78 -28.09
N TYR A 348 -15.23 11.06 -28.10
CA TYR A 348 -14.45 11.37 -29.28
C TYR A 348 -13.27 10.39 -29.42
N GLU A 349 -12.91 10.11 -30.67
CA GLU A 349 -11.60 9.59 -31.04
C GLU A 349 -10.64 10.76 -31.19
N LEU A 350 -9.50 10.70 -30.51
CA LEU A 350 -8.43 11.68 -30.56
C LEU A 350 -7.25 11.08 -31.35
N ASP A 351 -6.86 11.73 -32.45
CA ASP A 351 -5.60 11.45 -33.10
C ASP A 351 -4.45 12.03 -32.26
N ILE A 352 -3.56 11.14 -31.78
CA ILE A 352 -2.47 11.53 -30.90
C ILE A 352 -1.44 12.39 -31.64
N ALA A 353 -1.22 12.18 -32.95
CA ALA A 353 -0.20 12.90 -33.71
C ALA A 353 -0.68 14.27 -34.22
N THR A 354 -1.94 14.42 -34.60
CA THR A 354 -2.50 15.69 -35.13
C THR A 354 -3.27 16.51 -34.08
N GLY A 355 -3.83 15.88 -33.05
CA GLY A 355 -4.80 16.51 -32.15
C GLY A 355 -6.23 16.58 -32.71
N GLU A 356 -6.51 15.89 -33.82
CA GLU A 356 -7.84 15.86 -34.44
C GLU A 356 -8.85 15.05 -33.61
N LEU A 357 -10.00 15.65 -33.31
CA LEU A 357 -11.09 15.04 -32.55
C LEU A 357 -12.28 14.66 -33.46
N THR A 358 -12.58 13.37 -33.54
CA THR A 358 -13.72 12.82 -34.30
C THR A 358 -14.79 12.29 -33.34
N LEU A 359 -16.02 12.83 -33.41
CA LEU A 359 -17.13 12.39 -32.55
C LEU A 359 -17.55 10.94 -32.86
N LEU A 360 -17.54 10.06 -31.85
CA LEU A 360 -17.99 8.66 -31.92
C LEU A 360 -19.41 8.47 -31.35
N ALA A 361 -19.71 9.14 -30.24
CA ALA A 361 -21.01 9.10 -29.57
C ALA A 361 -21.36 10.46 -28.97
N GLU A 362 -22.53 10.98 -29.33
CA GLU A 362 -23.18 12.07 -28.60
C GLU A 362 -24.03 11.46 -27.48
N ASN A 363 -23.87 11.96 -26.26
CA ASN A 363 -24.53 11.43 -25.07
C ASN A 363 -26.06 11.66 -25.16
N PRO A 364 -26.89 10.59 -25.09
CA PRO A 364 -28.34 10.67 -25.21
C PRO A 364 -29.03 11.30 -23.98
N GLY A 365 -28.29 11.60 -22.90
CA GLY A 365 -28.77 12.34 -21.73
C GLY A 365 -28.82 11.53 -20.42
N ASN A 366 -28.53 10.23 -20.47
CA ASN A 366 -28.55 9.33 -19.30
C ASN A 366 -27.29 8.48 -19.11
N VAL A 367 -26.28 8.59 -19.99
CA VAL A 367 -25.00 7.88 -19.83
C VAL A 367 -24.10 8.66 -18.88
N PHE A 368 -23.67 8.00 -17.81
CA PHE A 368 -22.79 8.59 -16.79
C PHE A 368 -21.34 8.09 -16.87
N SER A 369 -21.07 7.05 -17.66
CA SER A 369 -19.73 6.50 -17.91
C SER A 369 -19.70 5.74 -19.23
N TRP A 370 -18.68 5.97 -20.05
CA TRP A 370 -18.39 5.18 -21.25
C TRP A 370 -17.13 4.32 -21.09
N LEU A 371 -17.05 3.26 -21.89
CA LEU A 371 -15.91 2.37 -22.05
C LEU A 371 -15.68 2.11 -23.55
N SER A 372 -14.43 1.96 -23.99
CA SER A 372 -14.12 1.55 -25.37
C SER A 372 -13.55 0.13 -25.45
N SER A 373 -13.80 -0.54 -26.57
CA SER A 373 -13.09 -1.77 -26.91
C SER A 373 -11.78 -1.47 -27.64
N LYS A 374 -10.91 -2.48 -27.68
CA LYS A 374 -9.70 -2.50 -28.52
C LYS A 374 -9.99 -2.24 -30.00
N THR A 375 -11.19 -2.58 -30.48
CA THR A 375 -11.66 -2.46 -31.87
C THR A 375 -12.51 -1.21 -32.15
N GLY A 376 -12.86 -0.43 -31.13
CA GLY A 376 -13.59 0.84 -31.27
C GLY A 376 -15.11 0.76 -31.07
N GLU A 377 -15.67 -0.39 -30.69
CA GLU A 377 -17.02 -0.43 -30.12
C GLU A 377 -17.07 0.37 -28.81
N LEU A 378 -18.18 1.05 -28.56
CA LEU A 378 -18.41 1.78 -27.32
C LEU A 378 -19.48 1.08 -26.47
N PHE A 379 -19.26 1.11 -25.16
CA PHE A 379 -20.15 0.59 -24.13
C PHE A 379 -20.41 1.68 -23.10
N SER A 380 -21.50 1.58 -22.36
CA SER A 380 -21.94 2.61 -21.43
C SER A 380 -22.63 2.05 -20.20
N SER A 381 -22.46 2.73 -19.07
CA SER A 381 -23.33 2.58 -17.90
C SER A 381 -24.40 3.68 -17.89
N THR A 382 -25.66 3.28 -17.77
CA THR A 382 -26.83 4.15 -17.59
C THR A 382 -27.55 3.81 -16.29
N GLN A 383 -28.26 4.78 -15.71
CA GLN A 383 -29.13 4.54 -14.54
C GLN A 383 -30.60 4.55 -14.96
N THR A 384 -31.40 3.60 -14.45
CA THR A 384 -32.86 3.58 -14.62
C THR A 384 -33.55 4.57 -13.68
N VAL A 385 -34.85 4.82 -13.87
CA VAL A 385 -35.65 5.66 -12.97
C VAL A 385 -35.72 5.07 -11.54
N ASP A 386 -35.62 3.75 -11.42
CA ASP A 386 -35.64 3.03 -10.14
C ASP A 386 -34.26 2.94 -9.47
N GLY A 387 -33.21 3.41 -10.15
CA GLY A 387 -31.82 3.44 -9.67
C GLY A 387 -30.91 2.35 -10.22
N ASP A 388 -31.45 1.32 -10.89
CA ASP A 388 -30.68 0.19 -11.40
C ASP A 388 -29.62 0.61 -12.43
N VAL A 389 -28.50 -0.10 -12.46
CA VAL A 389 -27.39 0.17 -13.37
C VAL A 389 -27.51 -0.75 -14.59
N GLU A 390 -27.83 -0.17 -15.74
CA GLU A 390 -27.85 -0.85 -17.03
C GLU A 390 -26.48 -0.76 -17.71
N LEU A 391 -25.92 -1.90 -18.06
CA LEU A 391 -24.73 -2.01 -18.90
C LEU A 391 -25.17 -2.20 -20.35
N SER A 392 -24.79 -1.29 -21.24
CA SER A 392 -25.27 -1.23 -22.62
C SER A 392 -24.15 -1.13 -23.65
N GLN A 393 -24.42 -1.57 -24.89
CA GLN A 393 -23.60 -1.31 -26.07
C GLN A 393 -24.17 -0.13 -26.87
N TRP A 394 -23.32 0.76 -27.37
CA TRP A 394 -23.69 1.80 -28.33
C TRP A 394 -23.92 1.20 -29.72
N VAL A 395 -24.97 1.65 -30.42
CA VAL A 395 -25.27 1.25 -31.80
C VAL A 395 -25.19 2.51 -32.69
N PRO A 396 -24.03 2.79 -33.33
CA PRO A 396 -23.81 4.06 -34.04
C PRO A 396 -24.82 4.34 -35.16
N GLY A 397 -25.26 3.30 -35.88
CA GLY A 397 -26.19 3.42 -37.01
C GLY A 397 -27.61 3.85 -36.62
N THR A 398 -28.02 3.64 -35.36
CA THR A 398 -29.31 4.09 -34.81
C THR A 398 -29.16 5.16 -33.73
N ARG A 399 -27.92 5.49 -33.33
CA ARG A 399 -27.59 6.38 -32.20
C ARG A 399 -28.35 6.01 -30.92
N SER A 400 -28.39 4.72 -30.63
CA SER A 400 -29.16 4.15 -29.52
C SER A 400 -28.34 3.18 -28.69
N LEU A 401 -28.76 2.95 -27.46
CA LEU A 401 -28.21 1.93 -26.59
C LEU A 401 -28.92 0.59 -26.79
N ARG A 402 -28.16 -0.50 -26.70
CA ARG A 402 -28.65 -1.88 -26.58
C ARG A 402 -28.24 -2.41 -25.22
N THR A 403 -29.18 -2.56 -24.30
CA THR A 403 -28.95 -3.18 -22.99
C THR A 403 -28.34 -4.57 -23.16
N ILE A 404 -27.25 -4.83 -22.43
CA ILE A 404 -26.60 -6.13 -22.33
C ILE A 404 -27.11 -6.85 -21.08
N THR A 405 -27.09 -6.16 -19.93
CA THR A 405 -27.59 -6.66 -18.64
C THR A 405 -27.88 -5.49 -17.70
N THR A 406 -28.55 -5.77 -16.58
CA THR A 406 -28.99 -4.79 -15.57
C THR A 406 -28.67 -5.31 -14.17
N PHE A 407 -28.17 -4.44 -13.29
CA PHE A 407 -27.78 -4.76 -11.92
C PHE A 407 -28.58 -3.92 -10.91
N ASP A 408 -28.93 -4.52 -9.77
CA ASP A 408 -29.57 -3.84 -8.62
C ASP A 408 -28.70 -2.64 -8.20
N GLY A 409 -29.17 -1.43 -8.49
CA GLY A 409 -28.39 -0.21 -8.28
C GLY A 409 -28.03 0.03 -6.81
N THR A 410 -28.80 -0.57 -5.89
CA THR A 410 -28.63 -0.42 -4.45
C THR A 410 -27.45 -1.20 -3.89
N ASP A 411 -26.90 -2.15 -4.64
CA ASP A 411 -25.65 -2.87 -4.34
C ASP A 411 -24.39 -2.18 -4.89
N TYR A 412 -24.54 -1.14 -5.72
CA TYR A 412 -23.44 -0.45 -6.41
C TYR A 412 -23.50 1.08 -6.22
N PRO A 413 -23.27 1.61 -4.99
CA PRO A 413 -23.37 3.03 -4.70
C PRO A 413 -22.36 3.90 -5.48
N LEU A 414 -21.22 3.35 -5.90
CA LEU A 414 -20.24 4.04 -6.75
C LEU A 414 -20.40 3.71 -8.25
N GLY A 415 -21.42 2.95 -8.64
CA GLY A 415 -21.42 2.24 -9.92
C GLY A 415 -20.61 0.95 -9.88
N ILE A 416 -20.44 0.31 -11.03
CA ILE A 416 -19.81 -1.01 -11.15
C ILE A 416 -18.30 -0.83 -11.33
N HIS A 417 -17.53 -1.17 -10.31
CA HIS A 417 -16.06 -1.08 -10.33
C HIS A 417 -15.41 -2.31 -9.64
N PRO A 418 -14.27 -2.81 -10.15
CA PRO A 418 -13.63 -2.44 -11.42
C PRO A 418 -14.49 -2.85 -12.63
N ILE A 419 -14.22 -2.27 -13.81
CA ILE A 419 -14.87 -2.64 -15.08
C ILE A 419 -13.93 -2.34 -16.26
N THR A 420 -13.87 -3.23 -17.25
CA THR A 420 -13.15 -3.01 -18.52
C THR A 420 -13.64 -3.97 -19.62
N VAL A 421 -13.44 -3.62 -20.89
CA VAL A 421 -13.90 -4.41 -22.05
C VAL A 421 -12.82 -5.42 -22.46
N THR A 422 -13.20 -6.63 -22.90
CA THR A 422 -12.23 -7.62 -23.38
C THR A 422 -11.54 -7.16 -24.68
N PRO A 423 -10.29 -7.56 -24.95
CA PRO A 423 -9.55 -7.14 -26.16
C PRO A 423 -10.16 -7.56 -27.51
N ASP A 424 -11.15 -8.45 -27.51
CA ASP A 424 -11.92 -8.88 -28.68
C ASP A 424 -13.31 -8.23 -28.78
N GLY A 425 -13.70 -7.39 -27.81
CA GLY A 425 -15.01 -6.75 -27.73
C GLY A 425 -16.19 -7.68 -27.45
N THR A 426 -15.97 -8.98 -27.20
CA THR A 426 -17.06 -9.96 -26.98
C THR A 426 -17.55 -10.04 -25.54
N GLY A 427 -16.81 -9.46 -24.59
CA GLY A 427 -17.14 -9.49 -23.17
C GLY A 427 -16.71 -8.23 -22.42
N ILE A 428 -17.10 -8.18 -21.15
CA ILE A 428 -16.75 -7.11 -20.22
C ILE A 428 -16.35 -7.77 -18.90
N TRP A 429 -15.12 -7.57 -18.44
CA TRP A 429 -14.67 -7.98 -17.12
C TRP A 429 -15.10 -6.94 -16.08
N LEU A 430 -15.73 -7.36 -14.99
CA LEU A 430 -16.16 -6.46 -13.93
C LEU A 430 -16.22 -7.11 -12.54
N GLY A 431 -16.19 -6.27 -11.51
CA GLY A 431 -16.52 -6.65 -10.14
C GLY A 431 -18.02 -6.78 -9.95
N ALA A 432 -18.51 -7.99 -9.66
CA ALA A 432 -19.93 -8.25 -9.38
C ALA A 432 -20.12 -8.85 -8.00
N ASN A 433 -21.20 -8.45 -7.33
CA ASN A 433 -21.69 -9.05 -6.08
C ASN A 433 -23.10 -9.66 -6.24
N THR A 434 -23.52 -9.96 -7.49
CA THR A 434 -24.79 -10.60 -7.82
C THR A 434 -24.96 -11.90 -7.03
N GLY A 435 -25.97 -12.01 -6.17
CA GLY A 435 -26.22 -13.21 -5.35
C GLY A 435 -25.19 -13.52 -4.25
N THR A 436 -24.19 -12.66 -4.02
CA THR A 436 -23.18 -12.81 -2.94
C THR A 436 -23.11 -11.55 -2.08
N ASP A 437 -22.51 -11.64 -0.89
CA ASP A 437 -22.09 -10.44 -0.14
C ASP A 437 -20.82 -9.81 -0.74
N ARG A 438 -19.86 -10.67 -1.12
CA ARG A 438 -18.54 -10.27 -1.63
C ARG A 438 -18.53 -10.00 -3.13
N THR A 439 -17.63 -9.11 -3.54
CA THR A 439 -17.38 -8.74 -4.94
C THR A 439 -16.36 -9.68 -5.57
N ARG A 440 -16.80 -10.50 -6.52
CA ARG A 440 -16.00 -11.43 -7.34
C ARG A 440 -15.69 -10.83 -8.72
N LEU A 441 -14.75 -11.43 -9.44
CA LEU A 441 -14.45 -11.09 -10.83
C LEU A 441 -15.30 -11.94 -11.78
N VAL A 442 -16.08 -11.29 -12.63
CA VAL A 442 -16.92 -11.94 -13.65
C VAL A 442 -16.62 -11.40 -15.04
N ARG A 443 -16.95 -12.19 -16.07
CA ARG A 443 -17.10 -11.74 -17.46
C ARG A 443 -18.59 -11.72 -17.80
N ILE A 444 -19.11 -10.56 -18.21
CA ILE A 444 -20.39 -10.47 -18.90
C ILE A 444 -20.15 -10.73 -20.39
N ASP A 445 -21.00 -11.52 -21.02
CA ASP A 445 -21.00 -11.74 -22.46
C ASP A 445 -21.82 -10.66 -23.20
N VAL A 446 -21.20 -9.96 -24.16
CA VAL A 446 -21.82 -8.82 -24.87
C VAL A 446 -22.98 -9.26 -25.78
N ALA A 447 -22.94 -10.48 -26.32
CA ALA A 447 -23.99 -10.96 -27.22
C ALA A 447 -25.26 -11.40 -26.45
N THR A 448 -25.07 -12.04 -25.30
CA THR A 448 -26.15 -12.74 -24.57
C THR A 448 -26.54 -12.13 -23.22
N GLY A 449 -25.71 -11.27 -22.64
CA GLY A 449 -25.89 -10.75 -21.27
C GLY A 449 -25.51 -11.74 -20.16
N ALA A 450 -25.02 -12.94 -20.51
CA ALA A 450 -24.71 -13.98 -19.55
C ALA A 450 -23.51 -13.61 -18.67
N GLU A 451 -23.66 -13.73 -17.35
CA GLU A 451 -22.59 -13.61 -16.36
C GLU A 451 -21.84 -14.95 -16.22
N THR A 452 -20.52 -14.93 -16.21
CA THR A 452 -19.66 -16.09 -15.93
C THR A 452 -18.59 -15.68 -14.92
N GLU A 453 -18.44 -16.41 -13.82
CA GLU A 453 -17.35 -16.17 -12.86
C GLU A 453 -15.98 -16.48 -13.49
N VAL A 454 -15.02 -15.61 -13.24
CA VAL A 454 -13.63 -15.72 -13.72
C VAL A 454 -12.70 -16.03 -12.54
N ASP A 455 -12.85 -15.32 -11.42
CA ASP A 455 -12.04 -15.53 -10.21
C ASP A 455 -12.74 -14.96 -8.96
N SER A 456 -12.49 -15.56 -7.80
CA SER A 456 -13.01 -15.10 -6.50
C SER A 456 -12.08 -15.47 -5.34
N HIS A 457 -12.09 -14.65 -4.29
CA HIS A 457 -11.37 -14.92 -3.04
C HIS A 457 -12.37 -15.23 -1.91
N PRO A 458 -12.17 -16.27 -1.09
CA PRO A 458 -13.18 -16.73 -0.12
C PRO A 458 -13.48 -15.74 1.02
N ALA A 459 -12.63 -14.74 1.25
CA ALA A 459 -12.75 -13.80 2.37
C ALA A 459 -12.68 -12.30 1.99
N TYR A 460 -12.23 -11.95 0.79
CA TYR A 460 -11.85 -10.57 0.44
C TYR A 460 -12.54 -10.14 -0.88
N ASP A 461 -12.87 -8.85 -0.98
CA ASP A 461 -13.44 -8.28 -2.20
C ASP A 461 -12.37 -7.98 -3.26
N LEU A 462 -12.77 -8.07 -4.53
CA LEU A 462 -12.12 -7.42 -5.67
C LEU A 462 -12.36 -5.89 -5.61
N ALA A 463 -11.89 -5.26 -4.53
CA ALA A 463 -12.25 -3.88 -4.18
C ALA A 463 -11.49 -2.84 -5.01
N ALA A 464 -12.21 -1.97 -5.72
CA ALA A 464 -11.65 -0.80 -6.41
C ALA A 464 -11.75 0.48 -5.55
N GLN A 465 -10.72 1.32 -5.61
CA GLN A 465 -10.66 2.63 -4.97
C GLN A 465 -9.67 3.53 -5.73
N MET A 466 -9.97 4.81 -5.90
CA MET A 466 -9.19 5.72 -6.78
C MET A 466 -7.70 5.89 -6.39
N VAL A 467 -7.34 5.60 -5.14
CA VAL A 467 -5.95 5.72 -4.62
C VAL A 467 -5.22 4.39 -4.52
N LEU A 468 -5.87 3.27 -4.89
CA LEU A 468 -5.27 1.94 -4.87
C LEU A 468 -4.87 1.50 -6.29
N PRO A 469 -3.86 0.61 -6.43
CA PRO A 469 -3.60 -0.09 -7.69
C PRO A 469 -4.86 -0.77 -8.24
N SER A 470 -4.99 -0.81 -9.57
CA SER A 470 -6.10 -1.51 -10.24
C SER A 470 -6.28 -2.95 -9.70
N PRO A 471 -7.51 -3.37 -9.37
CA PRO A 471 -7.80 -4.77 -9.04
C PRO A 471 -7.64 -5.72 -10.23
N LEU A 472 -7.69 -5.18 -11.46
CA LEU A 472 -7.46 -5.91 -12.71
C LEU A 472 -6.04 -5.63 -13.19
N ILE A 473 -5.22 -6.67 -13.32
CA ILE A 473 -3.88 -6.60 -13.90
C ILE A 473 -3.98 -7.05 -15.35
N LEU A 474 -3.79 -6.10 -16.28
CA LEU A 474 -3.87 -6.33 -17.72
C LEU A 474 -2.47 -6.38 -18.34
N SER A 475 -2.28 -7.18 -19.39
CA SER A 475 -1.04 -7.19 -20.17
C SER A 475 -0.94 -5.93 -21.03
N GLU A 476 0.13 -5.15 -20.84
CA GLU A 476 0.37 -3.90 -21.60
C GLU A 476 0.40 -4.11 -23.13
N ARG A 477 0.82 -5.30 -23.61
CA ARG A 477 0.83 -5.67 -25.03
C ARG A 477 -0.56 -5.96 -25.61
N THR A 478 -1.38 -6.72 -24.90
CA THR A 478 -2.63 -7.29 -25.46
C THR A 478 -3.89 -6.63 -24.94
N GLY A 479 -3.88 -6.13 -23.71
CA GLY A 479 -5.07 -5.78 -22.94
C GLY A 479 -5.72 -6.99 -22.25
N GLU A 480 -5.18 -8.20 -22.39
CA GLU A 480 -5.74 -9.40 -21.75
C GLU A 480 -5.56 -9.34 -20.23
N LEU A 481 -6.55 -9.83 -19.50
CA LEU A 481 -6.49 -10.01 -18.05
C LEU A 481 -5.49 -11.12 -17.69
N ILE A 482 -4.41 -10.75 -17.00
CA ILE A 482 -3.34 -11.67 -16.57
C ILE A 482 -3.30 -11.91 -15.07
N GLY A 483 -3.97 -11.09 -14.27
CA GLY A 483 -4.12 -11.28 -12.82
C GLY A 483 -5.26 -10.47 -12.21
N ALA A 484 -5.73 -10.92 -11.05
CA ALA A 484 -6.73 -10.25 -10.23
C ALA A 484 -6.15 -9.96 -8.84
N ARG A 485 -6.66 -8.92 -8.18
CA ARG A 485 -6.14 -8.43 -6.90
C ARG A 485 -7.28 -8.16 -5.92
N TYR A 486 -7.18 -8.79 -4.75
CA TYR A 486 -8.15 -8.74 -3.67
C TYR A 486 -7.54 -8.06 -2.44
N TYR A 487 -8.36 -7.37 -1.63
CA TYR A 487 -7.87 -6.53 -0.53
C TYR A 487 -8.39 -6.99 0.84
N GLY A 488 -7.56 -7.74 1.57
CA GLY A 488 -7.75 -8.06 2.98
C GLY A 488 -7.12 -7.01 3.89
N GLU A 489 -6.42 -7.46 4.93
CA GLU A 489 -5.54 -6.62 5.76
C GLU A 489 -4.33 -6.09 4.96
N ARG A 490 -3.79 -6.96 4.09
CA ARG A 490 -2.87 -6.67 2.99
C ARG A 490 -3.48 -7.18 1.67
N GLN A 491 -2.85 -6.88 0.52
CA GLN A 491 -3.32 -7.42 -0.76
C GLN A 491 -3.11 -8.94 -0.89
N VAL A 492 -3.89 -9.56 -1.78
CA VAL A 492 -3.59 -10.85 -2.40
C VAL A 492 -3.70 -10.68 -3.91
N ILE A 493 -2.71 -11.16 -4.67
CA ILE A 493 -2.76 -11.20 -6.13
C ILE A 493 -2.91 -12.66 -6.58
N HIS A 494 -3.98 -12.95 -7.33
CA HIS A 494 -4.13 -14.17 -8.11
C HIS A 494 -3.55 -13.96 -9.51
N ALA A 495 -2.68 -14.86 -9.96
CA ALA A 495 -2.24 -14.88 -11.36
C ALA A 495 -3.20 -15.74 -12.19
N LEU A 496 -3.75 -15.15 -13.25
CA LEU A 496 -4.72 -15.79 -14.15
C LEU A 496 -4.08 -16.27 -15.46
N ASP A 497 -2.90 -15.71 -15.81
CA ASP A 497 -2.03 -16.19 -16.88
C ASP A 497 -0.81 -16.95 -16.31
N PRO A 498 -0.47 -18.15 -16.82
CA PRO A 498 0.69 -18.92 -16.33
C PRO A 498 2.06 -18.24 -16.52
N ASN A 499 2.21 -17.37 -17.52
CA ASN A 499 3.45 -16.62 -17.72
C ASN A 499 3.56 -15.48 -16.69
N PHE A 500 2.46 -14.76 -16.43
CA PHE A 500 2.39 -13.80 -15.34
C PHE A 500 2.57 -14.46 -13.96
N ALA A 501 2.12 -15.69 -13.75
CA ALA A 501 2.38 -16.43 -12.50
C ALA A 501 3.89 -16.59 -12.22
N ALA A 502 4.66 -16.99 -13.24
CA ALA A 502 6.11 -17.11 -13.14
C ALA A 502 6.85 -15.77 -12.99
N ILE A 503 6.26 -14.67 -13.48
CA ILE A 503 6.76 -13.30 -13.25
C ILE A 503 6.46 -12.87 -11.81
N LEU A 504 5.21 -13.02 -11.36
CA LEU A 504 4.73 -12.65 -10.03
C LEU A 504 5.53 -13.37 -8.93
N GLU A 505 5.79 -14.67 -9.08
CA GLU A 505 6.62 -15.46 -8.15
C GLU A 505 8.05 -14.91 -7.99
N ASN A 506 8.57 -14.16 -8.97
CA ASN A 506 9.88 -13.51 -8.89
C ASN A 506 9.79 -12.05 -8.43
N LEU A 507 8.71 -11.34 -8.77
CA LEU A 507 8.44 -10.00 -8.24
C LEU A 507 8.23 -10.02 -6.71
N THR A 508 7.49 -10.99 -6.17
CA THR A 508 7.27 -11.12 -4.71
C THR A 508 8.50 -11.50 -3.90
N LYS A 509 9.65 -11.78 -4.56
CA LYS A 509 10.95 -11.98 -3.91
C LYS A 509 11.79 -10.69 -3.81
N LEU A 510 11.36 -9.59 -4.44
CA LEU A 510 12.11 -8.32 -4.48
C LEU A 510 11.87 -7.44 -3.25
N SER A 511 10.76 -7.64 -2.54
CA SER A 511 10.39 -6.93 -1.33
C SER A 511 9.34 -7.73 -0.55
N ASP A 512 9.35 -7.58 0.77
CA ASP A 512 8.29 -7.97 1.71
C ASP A 512 7.07 -7.02 1.70
N GLY A 513 7.16 -5.91 0.95
CA GLY A 513 6.09 -4.97 0.67
C GLY A 513 5.02 -5.50 -0.29
N ASP A 514 3.91 -4.79 -0.33
CA ASP A 514 2.73 -5.01 -1.16
C ASP A 514 3.00 -4.57 -2.61
N LEU A 515 2.91 -5.47 -3.60
CA LEU A 515 3.20 -5.13 -5.01
C LEU A 515 2.17 -4.12 -5.56
N GLY A 516 2.59 -2.87 -5.73
CA GLY A 516 1.75 -1.73 -6.07
C GLY A 516 1.48 -1.60 -7.57
N GLY A 517 2.01 -0.55 -8.18
CA GLY A 517 1.96 -0.32 -9.62
C GLY A 517 2.85 -1.30 -10.38
N ILE A 518 2.40 -1.71 -11.56
CA ILE A 518 3.04 -2.69 -12.44
C ILE A 518 2.95 -2.16 -13.87
N SER A 519 4.06 -2.22 -14.62
CA SER A 519 4.11 -1.96 -16.06
C SER A 519 5.12 -2.89 -16.73
N SER A 520 4.91 -3.24 -17.99
CA SER A 520 5.85 -4.01 -18.82
C SER A 520 6.09 -3.33 -20.16
N ASP A 521 7.21 -3.67 -20.80
CA ASP A 521 7.37 -3.46 -22.24
C ASP A 521 6.40 -4.35 -23.03
N ASP A 522 6.23 -4.09 -24.32
CA ASP A 522 5.35 -4.88 -25.18
C ASP A 522 5.83 -6.34 -25.34
N SER A 523 7.12 -6.63 -25.18
CA SER A 523 7.58 -8.02 -25.20
C SER A 523 7.22 -8.80 -23.93
N GLY A 524 6.82 -8.12 -22.84
CA GLY A 524 6.56 -8.74 -21.54
C GLY A 524 7.83 -9.23 -20.83
N ARG A 525 9.00 -8.72 -21.24
CA ARG A 525 10.32 -9.09 -20.72
C ARG A 525 10.74 -8.16 -19.59
N ARG A 526 10.67 -6.86 -19.80
CA ARG A 526 11.15 -5.84 -18.86
C ARG A 526 9.95 -5.27 -18.12
N TRP A 527 9.98 -5.39 -16.79
CA TRP A 527 8.91 -4.95 -15.90
C TRP A 527 9.42 -3.85 -14.99
N VAL A 528 8.67 -2.74 -14.90
CA VAL A 528 8.89 -1.72 -13.87
C VAL A 528 7.74 -1.78 -12.88
N VAL A 529 8.10 -1.99 -11.62
CA VAL A 529 7.17 -2.20 -10.50
C VAL A 529 7.53 -1.31 -9.31
N ASN A 530 6.53 -0.95 -8.51
CA ASN A 530 6.77 -0.37 -7.18
C ASN A 530 6.14 -1.23 -6.08
N PHE A 531 6.73 -1.21 -4.89
CA PHE A 531 6.18 -1.86 -3.70
C PHE A 531 5.70 -0.81 -2.69
N THR A 532 4.55 -1.06 -2.09
CA THR A 532 4.00 -0.35 -0.94
C THR A 532 4.49 -1.01 0.34
N HIS A 533 4.97 -0.25 1.31
CA HIS A 533 5.36 -0.75 2.64
C HIS A 533 4.97 0.33 3.66
N ASP A 534 4.65 -0.05 4.90
CA ASP A 534 4.36 0.91 5.98
C ASP A 534 5.57 1.76 6.44
N ARG A 535 6.78 1.16 6.50
CA ARG A 535 8.01 1.76 7.02
C ARG A 535 9.11 2.06 5.98
N ASP A 536 9.10 1.44 4.80
CA ASP A 536 9.90 1.90 3.66
C ASP A 536 8.99 2.76 2.77
N PRO A 537 9.28 4.05 2.50
CA PRO A 537 8.44 4.95 1.69
C PRO A 537 8.40 4.64 0.17
N TRP A 538 8.17 3.37 -0.13
CA TRP A 538 8.12 2.71 -1.44
C TRP A 538 9.48 2.46 -2.09
N ALA A 539 9.58 1.35 -2.82
CA ALA A 539 10.77 0.98 -3.59
C ALA A 539 10.37 0.63 -5.02
N THR A 540 11.08 1.19 -6.01
CA THR A 540 10.79 0.97 -7.44
C THR A 540 11.91 0.14 -8.09
N TYR A 541 11.54 -0.98 -8.72
CA TYR A 541 12.47 -1.92 -9.34
C TYR A 541 12.21 -2.05 -10.85
N LEU A 542 13.31 -2.29 -11.59
CA LEU A 542 13.30 -2.88 -12.93
C LEU A 542 13.61 -4.38 -12.79
N TYR A 543 12.85 -5.24 -13.45
CA TYR A 543 13.05 -6.68 -13.52
C TYR A 543 13.10 -7.14 -14.98
N ASP A 544 14.09 -7.95 -15.35
CA ASP A 544 14.22 -8.55 -16.68
C ASP A 544 13.91 -10.05 -16.61
N HIS A 545 12.72 -10.43 -17.04
CA HIS A 545 12.24 -11.81 -16.97
C HIS A 545 13.06 -12.79 -17.84
N ALA A 546 13.79 -12.30 -18.85
CA ALA A 546 14.63 -13.15 -19.70
C ALA A 546 15.99 -13.51 -19.06
N THR A 547 16.47 -12.73 -18.09
CA THR A 547 17.68 -13.05 -17.31
C THR A 547 17.39 -13.47 -15.87
N GLY A 548 16.22 -13.10 -15.34
CA GLY A 548 15.87 -13.22 -13.93
C GLY A 548 16.48 -12.14 -13.04
N GLU A 549 17.16 -11.14 -13.61
CA GLU A 549 17.86 -10.09 -12.86
C GLU A 549 16.93 -8.92 -12.50
N SER A 550 17.20 -8.29 -11.36
CA SER A 550 16.45 -7.14 -10.85
C SER A 550 17.39 -6.02 -10.39
N LYS A 551 17.00 -4.77 -10.67
CA LYS A 551 17.72 -3.56 -10.28
C LYS A 551 16.76 -2.61 -9.55
N LEU A 552 17.10 -2.21 -8.32
CA LEU A 552 16.45 -1.07 -7.67
C LEU A 552 16.74 0.19 -8.50
N LEU A 553 15.68 0.86 -8.96
CA LEU A 553 15.78 2.12 -9.70
C LEU A 553 15.92 3.30 -8.75
N PHE A 554 15.06 3.37 -7.72
CA PHE A 554 15.09 4.41 -6.69
C PHE A 554 14.17 4.06 -5.50
N ARG A 555 14.33 4.81 -4.40
CA ARG A 555 13.29 5.06 -3.39
C ARG A 555 12.78 6.51 -3.56
N PRO A 556 11.47 6.79 -3.40
CA PRO A 556 10.94 8.15 -3.48
C PRO A 556 11.40 9.11 -2.39
N TYR A 557 11.64 8.61 -1.17
CA TYR A 557 12.06 9.42 -0.01
C TYR A 557 13.32 8.83 0.67
N PRO A 558 14.49 8.88 0.01
CA PRO A 558 15.72 8.27 0.53
C PRO A 558 16.30 8.97 1.77
N ASN A 559 15.76 10.14 2.14
CA ASN A 559 16.06 10.86 3.38
C ASN A 559 15.33 10.29 4.61
N LEU A 560 14.22 9.59 4.43
CA LEU A 560 13.43 9.04 5.54
C LEU A 560 14.01 7.69 5.97
N ASN A 561 14.58 7.62 7.18
CA ASN A 561 15.08 6.38 7.75
C ASN A 561 13.92 5.45 8.19
N SER A 562 13.84 4.25 7.60
CA SER A 562 12.83 3.24 7.92
C SER A 562 12.80 2.82 9.39
N ASP A 563 13.95 2.87 10.08
CA ASP A 563 14.05 2.49 11.49
C ASP A 563 13.44 3.55 12.42
N SER A 564 13.24 4.78 11.92
CA SER A 564 12.53 5.86 12.61
C SER A 564 11.02 5.88 12.32
N LEU A 565 10.53 4.98 11.45
CA LEU A 565 9.13 4.92 11.00
C LEU A 565 8.38 3.77 11.66
N ALA A 566 7.12 4.02 12.02
CA ALA A 566 6.29 3.12 12.80
C ALA A 566 5.62 2.02 11.95
N PRO A 567 5.52 0.78 12.44
CA PRO A 567 4.77 -0.28 11.77
C PRO A 567 3.26 -0.05 11.90
N MET A 568 2.54 -0.34 10.82
CA MET A 568 1.09 -0.21 10.72
C MET A 568 0.46 -1.59 10.93
N THR A 569 -0.07 -1.84 12.13
CA THR A 569 -0.58 -3.16 12.53
C THR A 569 -2.07 -3.30 12.19
N PRO A 570 -2.49 -4.28 11.38
CA PRO A 570 -3.92 -4.58 11.20
C PRO A 570 -4.54 -5.05 12.53
N VAL A 571 -5.70 -4.51 12.89
CA VAL A 571 -6.46 -4.90 14.08
C VAL A 571 -7.95 -4.96 13.73
N THR A 572 -8.69 -5.92 14.28
CA THR A 572 -10.15 -5.98 14.13
C THR A 572 -10.81 -5.64 15.47
N ILE A 573 -11.83 -4.77 15.43
CA ILE A 573 -12.49 -4.22 16.61
C ILE A 573 -13.99 -4.52 16.55
N THR A 574 -14.51 -5.31 17.50
CA THR A 574 -15.95 -5.55 17.63
C THR A 574 -16.67 -4.29 18.14
N ALA A 575 -17.54 -3.71 17.33
CA ALA A 575 -18.44 -2.62 17.72
C ALA A 575 -19.53 -3.10 18.70
N ARG A 576 -20.22 -2.16 19.37
CA ARG A 576 -21.24 -2.44 20.39
C ARG A 576 -22.46 -3.23 19.90
N ASP A 577 -22.72 -3.26 18.59
CA ASP A 577 -23.77 -4.06 17.95
C ASP A 577 -23.25 -5.38 17.33
N GLY A 578 -21.98 -5.72 17.56
CA GLY A 578 -21.35 -6.96 17.08
C GLY A 578 -20.78 -6.90 15.68
N LEU A 579 -20.67 -5.71 15.07
CA LEU A 579 -20.01 -5.52 13.78
C LEU A 579 -18.49 -5.51 13.95
N GLU A 580 -17.78 -6.33 13.19
CA GLU A 580 -16.31 -6.36 13.16
C GLU A 580 -15.76 -5.20 12.30
N LEU A 581 -15.05 -4.26 12.91
CA LEU A 581 -14.47 -3.09 12.26
C LEU A 581 -12.99 -3.34 11.92
N HIS A 582 -12.71 -3.50 10.62
CA HIS A 582 -11.35 -3.69 10.12
C HIS A 582 -10.55 -2.39 10.22
N SER A 583 -9.49 -2.38 11.03
CA SER A 583 -8.80 -1.16 11.46
C SER A 583 -7.28 -1.35 11.35
N TYR A 584 -6.54 -0.24 11.45
CA TYR A 584 -5.08 -0.24 11.50
C TYR A 584 -4.61 0.64 12.65
N LEU A 585 -3.70 0.10 13.47
CA LEU A 585 -3.10 0.77 14.61
C LEU A 585 -1.60 0.98 14.33
N THR A 586 -1.18 2.24 14.33
CA THR A 586 0.24 2.62 14.24
C THR A 586 0.68 3.18 15.59
N LEU A 587 1.74 2.61 16.17
CA LEU A 587 2.26 2.96 17.49
C LEU A 587 3.65 3.62 17.36
N PRO A 588 3.95 4.66 18.17
CA PRO A 588 5.21 5.38 18.09
C PRO A 588 6.41 4.48 18.41
N VAL A 589 7.45 4.56 17.58
CA VAL A 589 8.71 3.83 17.80
C VAL A 589 9.44 4.39 19.02
N GLY A 590 10.17 3.55 19.74
CA GLY A 590 11.11 3.98 20.78
C GLY A 590 10.50 4.33 22.14
N ILE A 591 9.19 4.27 22.32
CA ILE A 591 8.53 4.41 23.63
C ILE A 591 7.58 3.24 23.93
N GLU A 592 7.31 3.00 25.22
CA GLU A 592 6.34 1.99 25.64
C GLU A 592 4.92 2.39 25.17
N PRO A 593 4.17 1.53 24.47
CA PRO A 593 2.85 1.86 23.96
C PRO A 593 1.78 1.78 25.06
N THR A 594 1.80 2.74 25.98
CA THR A 594 0.88 2.80 27.12
C THR A 594 0.45 4.23 27.43
N ASP A 595 -0.85 4.45 27.63
CA ASP A 595 -1.46 5.75 27.98
C ASP A 595 -1.04 6.92 27.07
N LEU A 596 -0.85 6.63 25.78
CA LEU A 596 -0.37 7.59 24.79
C LEU A 596 -1.44 8.63 24.44
N PRO A 597 -1.07 9.86 24.02
CA PRO A 597 -1.98 10.69 23.24
C PRO A 597 -2.30 9.97 21.92
N MET A 598 -3.56 10.01 21.49
CA MET A 598 -4.00 9.28 20.29
C MET A 598 -4.69 10.21 19.29
N VAL A 599 -4.43 10.00 18.00
CA VAL A 599 -5.24 10.56 16.91
C VAL A 599 -6.06 9.45 16.26
N LEU A 600 -7.37 9.57 16.37
CA LEU A 600 -8.30 8.83 15.52
C LEU A 600 -8.31 9.52 14.14
N LEU A 601 -7.71 8.86 13.14
CA LEU A 601 -7.61 9.34 11.77
C LEU A 601 -8.73 8.70 10.93
N VAL A 602 -9.69 9.52 10.50
CA VAL A 602 -10.90 9.07 9.79
C VAL A 602 -10.79 9.36 8.31
N HIS A 603 -10.85 8.33 7.46
CA HIS A 603 -10.71 8.47 6.02
C HIS A 603 -11.85 9.28 5.36
N GLY A 604 -11.53 9.91 4.22
CA GLY A 604 -12.54 10.49 3.33
C GLY A 604 -13.40 9.42 2.65
N GLY A 605 -14.58 9.79 2.15
CA GLY A 605 -15.52 8.84 1.57
C GLY A 605 -16.97 9.35 1.63
N PRO A 606 -17.93 8.54 2.12
CA PRO A 606 -17.72 7.37 2.99
C PRO A 606 -17.30 6.09 2.25
N TRP A 607 -17.68 5.92 0.97
CA TRP A 607 -17.40 4.71 0.18
C TRP A 607 -15.94 4.67 -0.27
N SER A 608 -15.07 4.29 0.65
CA SER A 608 -13.61 4.32 0.57
C SER A 608 -13.08 3.37 1.65
N ARG A 609 -11.77 3.16 1.74
CA ARG A 609 -11.15 2.45 2.87
C ARG A 609 -9.72 2.95 3.14
N ASP A 610 -9.24 2.72 4.35
CA ASP A 610 -7.83 2.63 4.64
C ASP A 610 -7.28 1.24 4.26
N CYS A 611 -5.99 1.21 3.91
CA CYS A 611 -5.23 0.01 3.58
C CYS A 611 -3.81 0.11 4.17
N TRP A 612 -3.16 -1.04 4.38
CA TRP A 612 -1.78 -1.08 4.86
C TRP A 612 -0.80 -0.40 3.89
N GLY A 613 0.03 0.50 4.41
CA GLY A 613 1.09 1.18 3.65
C GLY A 613 1.48 2.54 4.22
N PHE A 614 2.61 3.07 3.76
CA PHE A 614 3.15 4.37 4.20
C PHE A 614 2.16 5.51 3.91
N GLN A 615 1.80 6.25 4.95
CA GLN A 615 1.06 7.51 4.88
C GLN A 615 1.83 8.58 5.67
N PRO A 616 2.18 9.74 5.07
CA PRO A 616 3.04 10.73 5.73
C PRO A 616 2.40 11.36 6.97
N ASP A 617 1.08 11.58 6.98
CA ASP A 617 0.34 12.07 8.15
C ASP A 617 0.44 11.13 9.35
N VAL A 618 0.25 9.82 9.12
CA VAL A 618 0.34 8.77 10.13
C VAL A 618 1.75 8.71 10.72
N GLN A 619 2.77 8.70 9.84
CA GLN A 619 4.17 8.64 10.26
C GLN A 619 4.64 9.91 10.96
N MET A 620 4.19 11.10 10.52
CA MET A 620 4.48 12.37 11.20
C MET A 620 3.94 12.36 12.63
N LEU A 621 2.71 11.86 12.84
CA LEU A 621 2.07 11.77 14.15
C LEU A 621 2.76 10.72 15.04
N ALA A 622 3.08 9.54 14.51
CA ALA A 622 3.80 8.49 15.24
C ALA A 622 5.21 8.96 15.67
N ASN A 623 5.96 9.63 14.78
CA ASN A 623 7.25 10.25 15.11
C ASN A 623 7.14 11.34 16.22
N ARG A 624 5.95 11.94 16.41
CA ARG A 624 5.65 12.90 17.49
C ARG A 624 5.10 12.25 18.77
N GLY A 625 5.09 10.92 18.85
CA GLY A 625 4.67 10.17 20.05
C GLY A 625 3.16 9.95 20.17
N TYR A 626 2.40 10.15 19.11
CA TYR A 626 0.98 9.81 19.08
C TYR A 626 0.77 8.36 18.65
N ALA A 627 -0.14 7.65 19.31
CA ALA A 627 -0.80 6.51 18.70
C ALA A 627 -1.71 7.02 17.57
N VAL A 628 -1.78 6.31 16.44
CA VAL A 628 -2.68 6.63 15.33
C VAL A 628 -3.56 5.44 15.04
N LEU A 629 -4.88 5.64 15.08
CA LEU A 629 -5.88 4.62 14.83
C LEU A 629 -6.71 5.00 13.60
N GLN A 630 -6.67 4.15 12.58
CA GLN A 630 -7.46 4.25 11.35
C GLN A 630 -8.53 3.16 11.37
N VAL A 631 -9.79 3.55 11.10
CA VAL A 631 -10.95 2.67 11.28
C VAL A 631 -11.76 2.66 9.99
N ASN A 632 -11.93 1.48 9.39
CA ASN A 632 -12.94 1.29 8.35
C ASN A 632 -14.28 1.08 9.05
N PHE A 633 -14.97 2.18 9.33
CA PHE A 633 -16.31 2.23 9.92
C PHE A 633 -17.35 1.66 8.93
N ARG A 634 -18.54 1.29 9.42
CA ARG A 634 -19.60 0.76 8.53
C ARG A 634 -19.87 1.75 7.38
N GLY A 635 -19.94 1.24 6.15
CA GLY A 635 -19.97 2.07 4.94
C GLY A 635 -18.68 2.11 4.12
N SER A 636 -17.53 1.75 4.71
CA SER A 636 -16.28 1.57 3.96
C SER A 636 -16.41 0.45 2.90
N THR A 637 -15.70 0.57 1.80
CA THR A 637 -15.75 -0.39 0.68
C THR A 637 -14.81 -1.57 0.89
N GLY A 638 -15.03 -2.67 0.17
CA GLY A 638 -14.12 -3.82 0.13
C GLY A 638 -14.26 -4.83 1.27
N TYR A 639 -15.31 -4.71 2.09
CA TYR A 639 -15.63 -5.60 3.21
C TYR A 639 -17.00 -6.29 3.03
N GLY A 640 -17.47 -6.44 1.80
CA GLY A 640 -18.81 -6.93 1.46
C GLY A 640 -19.86 -5.83 1.35
N LYS A 641 -20.90 -6.10 0.56
CA LYS A 641 -21.98 -5.13 0.33
C LYS A 641 -22.88 -4.94 1.54
N ALA A 642 -23.01 -5.93 2.43
CA ALA A 642 -23.68 -5.76 3.71
C ALA A 642 -22.97 -4.71 4.58
N PHE A 643 -21.64 -4.75 4.65
CA PHE A 643 -20.83 -3.77 5.38
C PHE A 643 -20.96 -2.36 4.79
N THR A 644 -20.94 -2.26 3.46
CA THR A 644 -21.16 -0.98 2.75
C THR A 644 -22.57 -0.43 3.00
N LYS A 645 -23.62 -1.27 2.90
CA LYS A 645 -25.03 -0.86 3.07
C LYS A 645 -25.41 -0.58 4.53
N ALA A 646 -24.63 -1.02 5.51
CA ALA A 646 -24.85 -0.75 6.94
C ALA A 646 -24.70 0.74 7.34
N ALA A 647 -24.22 1.60 6.44
CA ALA A 647 -24.16 3.06 6.63
C ALA A 647 -25.41 3.83 6.17
N ILE A 648 -26.41 3.17 5.56
CA ILE A 648 -27.61 3.82 5.01
C ILE A 648 -28.40 4.52 6.15
N GLY A 649 -28.41 5.86 6.14
CA GLY A 649 -29.04 6.70 7.16
C GLY A 649 -28.18 7.00 8.40
N GLU A 650 -27.02 6.33 8.56
CA GLU A 650 -26.26 6.28 9.82
C GLU A 650 -25.17 7.36 9.98
N PHE A 651 -25.19 8.38 9.12
CA PHE A 651 -24.35 9.58 9.23
C PHE A 651 -24.65 10.33 10.56
N ALA A 652 -23.66 10.42 11.46
CA ALA A 652 -23.82 10.85 12.87
C ALA A 652 -24.76 9.97 13.72
N GLY A 653 -25.14 8.80 13.20
CA GLY A 653 -25.68 7.65 13.93
C GLY A 653 -24.59 6.61 14.14
N LYS A 654 -24.86 5.35 13.79
CA LYS A 654 -23.95 4.22 14.08
C LYS A 654 -22.55 4.33 13.45
N MET A 655 -22.39 5.07 12.33
CA MET A 655 -21.05 5.32 11.77
C MET A 655 -20.15 6.14 12.72
N HIS A 656 -20.75 6.91 13.64
CA HIS A 656 -20.01 7.63 14.68
C HIS A 656 -19.86 6.81 15.96
N ASP A 657 -20.80 5.89 16.23
CA ASP A 657 -20.65 4.91 17.31
C ASP A 657 -19.47 3.95 17.06
N ASP A 658 -19.26 3.50 15.81
CA ASP A 658 -18.08 2.72 15.39
C ASP A 658 -16.76 3.39 15.78
N LEU A 659 -16.68 4.70 15.54
CA LEU A 659 -15.51 5.53 15.83
C LEU A 659 -15.28 5.71 17.34
N ILE A 660 -16.36 5.74 18.14
CA ILE A 660 -16.28 5.79 19.61
C ILE A 660 -15.87 4.43 20.17
N ASP A 661 -16.45 3.34 19.66
CA ASP A 661 -16.14 1.97 20.09
C ASP A 661 -14.67 1.62 19.79
N ALA A 662 -14.13 2.10 18.67
CA ALA A 662 -12.70 1.97 18.35
C ALA A 662 -11.79 2.79 19.29
N VAL A 663 -12.22 3.99 19.71
CA VAL A 663 -11.50 4.78 20.72
C VAL A 663 -11.52 4.10 22.09
N ASP A 664 -12.69 3.68 22.55
CA ASP A 664 -12.85 3.02 23.85
C ASP A 664 -12.20 1.62 23.85
N TRP A 665 -12.07 0.95 22.70
CA TRP A 665 -11.22 -0.25 22.52
C TRP A 665 -9.74 0.09 22.74
N ALA A 666 -9.19 1.12 22.08
CA ALA A 666 -7.77 1.45 22.19
C ALA A 666 -7.37 1.87 23.62
N VAL A 667 -8.28 2.57 24.32
CA VAL A 667 -8.15 2.88 25.75
C VAL A 667 -8.22 1.62 26.61
N LYS A 668 -9.13 0.69 26.31
CA LYS A 668 -9.27 -0.59 27.04
C LYS A 668 -8.05 -1.52 26.87
N GLN A 669 -7.35 -1.47 25.73
CA GLN A 669 -6.07 -2.17 25.55
C GLN A 669 -4.90 -1.47 26.27
N GLY A 670 -5.12 -0.27 26.83
CA GLY A 670 -4.09 0.55 27.47
C GLY A 670 -3.22 1.36 26.50
N TYR A 671 -3.46 1.32 25.19
CA TYR A 671 -2.65 2.05 24.21
C TYR A 671 -2.84 3.58 24.29
N ALA A 672 -4.05 4.03 24.64
CA ALA A 672 -4.43 5.44 24.58
C ALA A 672 -4.98 5.98 25.91
N ASP A 673 -4.53 7.17 26.31
CA ASP A 673 -5.14 7.92 27.41
C ASP A 673 -6.46 8.56 26.95
N ARG A 674 -7.54 8.26 27.68
CA ARG A 674 -8.90 8.69 27.38
C ARG A 674 -9.08 10.21 27.31
N ASP A 675 -8.30 10.96 28.08
CA ASP A 675 -8.31 12.43 28.14
C ASP A 675 -7.39 13.08 27.09
N LYS A 676 -6.64 12.27 26.31
CA LYS A 676 -5.70 12.74 25.27
C LYS A 676 -6.04 12.27 23.84
N VAL A 677 -7.29 11.88 23.58
CA VAL A 677 -7.75 11.46 22.23
C VAL A 677 -8.17 12.66 21.39
N ALA A 678 -7.65 12.78 20.17
CA ALA A 678 -8.08 13.75 19.16
C ALA A 678 -8.72 13.05 17.95
N ILE A 679 -9.56 13.76 17.19
CA ILE A 679 -10.14 13.29 15.93
C ILE A 679 -9.69 14.16 14.75
N PHE A 680 -9.25 13.53 13.67
CA PHE A 680 -8.77 14.20 12.45
C PHE A 680 -9.32 13.47 11.23
N GLY A 681 -9.78 14.20 10.21
CA GLY A 681 -10.12 13.59 8.93
C GLY A 681 -10.42 14.59 7.82
N GLY A 682 -10.46 14.09 6.58
CA GLY A 682 -10.75 14.87 5.38
C GLY A 682 -12.10 14.53 4.76
N SER A 683 -12.83 15.52 4.23
CA SER A 683 -14.14 15.32 3.56
C SER A 683 -15.17 14.64 4.48
N TYR A 684 -15.49 13.36 4.30
CA TYR A 684 -16.30 12.59 5.28
C TYR A 684 -15.61 12.52 6.65
N GLY A 685 -14.29 12.32 6.71
CA GLY A 685 -13.54 12.37 7.96
C GLY A 685 -13.60 13.75 8.63
N GLY A 686 -13.71 14.83 7.85
CA GLY A 686 -13.94 16.17 8.36
C GLY A 686 -15.37 16.35 8.90
N TYR A 687 -16.37 15.75 8.25
CA TYR A 687 -17.72 15.61 8.81
C TYR A 687 -17.69 14.83 10.15
N ALA A 688 -16.97 13.70 10.23
CA ALA A 688 -16.82 12.93 11.46
C ALA A 688 -16.13 13.74 12.58
N ALA A 689 -15.07 14.50 12.27
CA ALA A 689 -14.44 15.42 13.22
C ALA A 689 -15.40 16.51 13.74
N LEU A 690 -16.20 17.10 12.84
CA LEU A 690 -17.24 18.07 13.19
C LEU A 690 -18.39 17.44 14.00
N VAL A 691 -18.78 16.20 13.72
CA VAL A 691 -19.74 15.43 14.52
C VAL A 691 -19.18 15.17 15.92
N GLY A 692 -17.92 14.74 16.02
CA GLY A 692 -17.22 14.51 17.28
C GLY A 692 -17.35 15.68 18.25
N VAL A 693 -17.11 16.91 17.80
CA VAL A 693 -17.20 18.12 18.66
C VAL A 693 -18.60 18.72 18.81
N THR A 694 -19.61 18.26 18.08
CA THR A 694 -20.99 18.81 18.15
C THR A 694 -22.07 17.81 18.62
N PHE A 695 -21.78 16.52 18.61
CA PHE A 695 -22.65 15.45 19.11
C PHE A 695 -22.06 14.79 20.37
N THR A 696 -20.73 14.65 20.44
CA THR A 696 -20.02 14.00 21.55
C THR A 696 -18.86 14.85 22.11
N PRO A 697 -19.11 16.11 22.54
CA PRO A 697 -18.07 17.10 22.83
C PRO A 697 -17.16 16.75 24.01
N ASP A 698 -17.50 15.74 24.80
CA ASP A 698 -16.73 15.24 25.95
C ASP A 698 -15.87 13.99 25.58
N VAL A 699 -15.94 13.49 24.34
CA VAL A 699 -15.16 12.30 23.89
C VAL A 699 -13.76 12.65 23.41
N PHE A 700 -13.56 13.84 22.83
CA PHE A 700 -12.31 14.23 22.16
C PHE A 700 -11.71 15.50 22.80
N ALA A 701 -10.40 15.46 23.07
CA ALA A 701 -9.63 16.57 23.59
C ALA A 701 -9.34 17.66 22.53
N ALA A 702 -9.29 17.29 21.24
CA ALA A 702 -9.13 18.21 20.12
C ALA A 702 -9.75 17.65 18.83
N ALA A 703 -10.03 18.51 17.86
CA ALA A 703 -10.47 18.10 16.52
C ALA A 703 -9.82 18.89 15.38
N ILE A 704 -9.57 18.20 14.26
CA ILE A 704 -9.03 18.77 13.02
C ILE A 704 -9.98 18.42 11.88
N ASP A 705 -10.67 19.43 11.36
CA ASP A 705 -11.54 19.33 10.18
C ASP A 705 -10.81 19.84 8.94
N TYR A 706 -10.61 18.95 7.97
CA TYR A 706 -10.04 19.25 6.66
C TYR A 706 -11.12 19.15 5.57
N VAL A 707 -11.54 20.31 5.05
CA VAL A 707 -12.61 20.49 4.03
C VAL A 707 -13.94 19.77 4.33
N GLY A 708 -14.28 19.50 5.59
CA GLY A 708 -15.42 18.67 5.96
C GLY A 708 -16.81 19.20 5.60
N ILE A 709 -17.76 18.26 5.50
CA ILE A 709 -19.17 18.59 5.28
C ILE A 709 -19.75 19.11 6.61
N SER A 710 -20.16 20.37 6.64
CA SER A 710 -20.77 20.98 7.84
C SER A 710 -22.30 20.98 7.83
N SER A 711 -22.93 20.77 6.66
CA SER A 711 -24.39 20.68 6.50
C SER A 711 -24.73 19.79 5.31
N LEU A 712 -25.37 18.64 5.57
CA LEU A 712 -25.74 17.65 4.56
C LEU A 712 -26.69 18.26 3.52
N ALA A 713 -27.79 18.88 3.97
CA ALA A 713 -28.78 19.50 3.09
C ALA A 713 -28.29 20.75 2.33
N ASN A 714 -27.13 21.32 2.70
CA ASN A 714 -26.46 22.33 1.86
C ASN A 714 -25.53 21.66 0.85
N PHE A 715 -24.68 20.72 1.31
CA PHE A 715 -23.76 19.95 0.47
C PHE A 715 -24.50 19.32 -0.72
N MET A 716 -25.59 18.60 -0.46
CA MET A 716 -26.45 17.99 -1.48
C MET A 716 -26.96 18.97 -2.54
N ARG A 717 -27.25 20.23 -2.16
CA ARG A 717 -27.71 21.28 -3.08
C ARG A 717 -26.57 21.99 -3.82
N THR A 718 -25.31 21.73 -3.45
CA THR A 718 -24.11 22.39 -4.00
C THR A 718 -23.12 21.42 -4.65
N LEU A 719 -23.43 20.11 -4.71
CA LEU A 719 -22.65 19.13 -5.44
C LEU A 719 -22.49 19.53 -6.92
N PRO A 720 -21.33 19.23 -7.55
CA PRO A 720 -21.11 19.46 -8.98
C PRO A 720 -22.21 18.87 -9.86
N THR A 721 -22.51 19.52 -10.98
CA THR A 721 -23.60 19.10 -11.89
C THR A 721 -23.40 17.68 -12.43
N VAL A 722 -22.15 17.32 -12.77
CA VAL A 722 -21.69 15.98 -13.14
C VAL A 722 -22.01 14.89 -12.10
N ALA A 723 -22.14 15.22 -10.81
CA ALA A 723 -22.44 14.23 -9.78
C ALA A 723 -23.94 13.85 -9.72
N ARG A 724 -24.83 14.64 -10.34
CA ARG A 724 -26.29 14.46 -10.26
C ARG A 724 -26.80 13.08 -10.72
N PRO A 725 -26.30 12.46 -11.82
CA PRO A 725 -26.76 11.14 -12.26
C PRO A 725 -26.45 9.99 -11.29
N PHE A 726 -25.58 10.20 -10.30
CA PHE A 726 -25.19 9.14 -9.35
C PHE A 726 -26.00 9.17 -8.05
N LEU A 727 -26.68 10.28 -7.72
CA LEU A 727 -27.17 10.57 -6.37
C LEU A 727 -28.19 9.55 -5.83
N ALA A 728 -28.99 8.91 -6.71
CA ALA A 728 -30.05 8.00 -6.30
C ALA A 728 -29.53 6.78 -5.50
N ASN A 729 -28.45 6.16 -5.97
CA ASN A 729 -27.89 4.94 -5.34
C ASN A 729 -27.02 5.24 -4.13
N ASN A 730 -26.42 6.44 -4.09
CA ASN A 730 -25.51 6.86 -3.03
C ASN A 730 -26.14 7.94 -2.13
N TRP A 731 -25.89 9.22 -2.35
CA TRP A 731 -26.19 10.25 -1.38
C TRP A 731 -27.69 10.39 -1.03
N HIS A 732 -28.62 10.29 -1.98
CA HIS A 732 -30.06 10.30 -1.66
C HIS A 732 -30.46 9.09 -0.80
N ARG A 733 -29.82 7.93 -1.01
CA ARG A 733 -30.07 6.72 -0.21
C ARG A 733 -29.44 6.79 1.18
N TYR A 734 -28.23 7.32 1.31
CA TYR A 734 -27.45 7.27 2.56
C TYR A 734 -27.63 8.52 3.44
N VAL A 735 -27.92 9.69 2.86
CA VAL A 735 -28.19 10.92 3.62
C VAL A 735 -29.55 11.57 3.33
N GLY A 736 -30.20 11.29 2.19
CA GLY A 736 -31.53 11.81 1.86
C GLY A 736 -31.55 12.88 0.76
N ASP A 737 -32.72 13.09 0.17
CA ASP A 737 -32.98 14.11 -0.85
C ASP A 737 -33.36 15.47 -0.21
N PRO A 738 -32.68 16.59 -0.53
CA PRO A 738 -32.95 17.90 0.04
C PRO A 738 -34.15 18.63 -0.57
N SER A 739 -34.94 17.99 -1.43
CA SER A 739 -36.23 18.47 -1.93
C SER A 739 -37.43 17.92 -1.15
N ASP A 740 -37.27 16.80 -0.44
CA ASP A 740 -38.26 16.28 0.51
C ASP A 740 -38.10 16.99 1.87
N PRO A 741 -39.14 17.70 2.37
CA PRO A 741 -39.07 18.41 3.65
C PRO A 741 -38.77 17.52 4.88
N ALA A 742 -39.15 16.24 4.86
CA ALA A 742 -38.89 15.30 5.94
C ALA A 742 -37.43 14.83 5.92
N GLN A 743 -36.90 14.52 4.73
CA GLN A 743 -35.50 14.13 4.56
C GLN A 743 -34.55 15.33 4.77
N GLU A 744 -34.94 16.55 4.39
CA GLU A 744 -34.20 17.75 4.81
C GLU A 744 -34.21 17.89 6.34
N ALA A 745 -35.36 17.74 7.02
CA ALA A 745 -35.41 17.86 8.48
C ALA A 745 -34.45 16.88 9.19
N ASP A 746 -34.39 15.64 8.72
CA ASP A 746 -33.46 14.62 9.21
C ASP A 746 -31.98 14.91 8.86
N MET A 747 -31.67 15.26 7.61
CA MET A 747 -30.32 15.73 7.23
C MET A 747 -29.83 16.88 8.10
N LEU A 748 -30.74 17.79 8.47
CA LEU A 748 -30.42 18.92 9.33
C LEU A 748 -30.24 18.50 10.80
N ALA A 749 -30.95 17.48 11.29
CA ALA A 749 -30.71 16.89 12.61
C ALA A 749 -29.33 16.20 12.69
N ARG A 750 -28.89 15.60 11.57
CA ARG A 750 -27.58 14.95 11.37
C ARG A 750 -26.48 15.90 10.84
N SER A 751 -26.71 17.22 10.84
CA SER A 751 -25.75 18.23 10.38
C SER A 751 -25.07 18.98 11.55
N PRO A 752 -23.73 18.90 11.71
CA PRO A 752 -22.98 19.60 12.77
C PRO A 752 -23.31 21.09 12.91
N SER A 753 -23.44 21.81 11.79
CA SER A 753 -23.77 23.25 11.80
C SER A 753 -25.09 23.60 12.50
N ARG A 754 -26.07 22.69 12.53
CA ARG A 754 -27.37 22.88 13.22
C ARG A 754 -27.27 22.72 14.74
N ARG A 755 -26.26 22.01 15.26
CA ARG A 755 -25.99 21.90 16.71
C ARG A 755 -25.08 23.01 17.25
N SER A 756 -24.60 23.91 16.40
CA SER A 756 -23.80 25.07 16.82
C SER A 756 -24.56 25.96 17.81
N ILE A 757 -23.86 26.42 18.86
CA ILE A 757 -24.44 26.91 20.12
C ILE A 757 -25.41 28.09 19.91
N ARG A 758 -26.71 27.81 19.99
CA ARG A 758 -27.76 28.81 20.26
C ARG A 758 -28.33 28.60 21.66
N SER A 759 -28.01 29.54 22.56
CA SER A 759 -28.74 29.82 23.81
C SER A 759 -29.01 28.63 24.74
N ALA A 760 -27.94 28.05 25.30
CA ALA A 760 -28.00 27.32 26.57
C ALA A 760 -27.52 28.23 27.72
N PRO A 761 -28.25 28.37 28.84
CA PRO A 761 -27.84 29.25 29.94
C PRO A 761 -26.70 28.63 30.76
N ARG A 762 -25.47 29.14 30.56
CA ARG A 762 -24.29 28.96 31.43
C ARG A 762 -23.94 27.51 31.84
N CYS A 763 -23.48 26.67 30.90
CA CYS A 763 -22.51 25.60 31.19
C CYS A 763 -21.85 24.99 29.95
N TRP A 764 -22.54 24.96 28.81
CA TRP A 764 -22.10 24.19 27.63
C TRP A 764 -21.41 25.07 26.57
N SER A 765 -20.09 25.20 26.72
CA SER A 765 -19.16 25.51 25.63
C SER A 765 -18.40 24.22 25.27
N SER A 766 -18.22 23.94 23.98
CA SER A 766 -17.30 22.87 23.53
C SER A 766 -15.92 23.10 24.14
N ARG A 767 -15.42 22.13 24.92
CA ARG A 767 -14.14 22.27 25.64
C ARG A 767 -12.93 22.01 24.75
N ALA A 768 -13.10 21.14 23.74
CA ALA A 768 -12.09 20.84 22.74
C ALA A 768 -11.75 22.07 21.87
N PRO A 769 -10.47 22.49 21.76
CA PRO A 769 -10.02 23.31 20.65
C PRO A 769 -10.22 22.58 19.31
N MET A 770 -10.53 23.35 18.27
CA MET A 770 -10.79 22.85 16.92
C MET A 770 -10.01 23.65 15.87
N ILE A 771 -9.40 22.95 14.91
CA ILE A 771 -8.74 23.54 13.74
C ILE A 771 -9.63 23.28 12.51
N LEU A 772 -9.80 24.31 11.68
CA LEU A 772 -10.57 24.28 10.43
C LEU A 772 -9.64 24.60 9.25
N ALA A 773 -9.43 23.66 8.34
CA ALA A 773 -8.57 23.81 7.16
C ALA A 773 -9.39 23.73 5.85
N TRP A 774 -9.12 24.64 4.90
CA TRP A 774 -10.03 24.86 3.77
C TRP A 774 -9.37 25.56 2.56
N PHE A 775 -9.64 25.09 1.34
CA PHE A 775 -9.01 25.58 0.08
C PHE A 775 -9.88 26.52 -0.76
N ARG A 776 -9.26 27.31 -1.65
CA ARG A 776 -9.96 28.14 -2.64
C ARG A 776 -9.24 28.10 -4.01
N PRO A 777 -9.92 27.69 -5.09
CA PRO A 777 -11.25 27.07 -5.12
C PRO A 777 -11.26 25.67 -4.46
N SER A 778 -12.45 25.13 -4.28
CA SER A 778 -12.74 23.70 -4.16
C SER A 778 -14.12 23.49 -4.79
N PRO A 779 -14.30 22.56 -5.73
CA PRO A 779 -15.59 22.33 -6.39
C PRO A 779 -16.40 21.21 -5.72
N THR A 780 -15.73 20.20 -5.15
CA THR A 780 -16.31 19.01 -4.52
C THR A 780 -17.12 19.34 -3.26
N ILE A 781 -16.63 20.27 -2.44
CA ILE A 781 -17.31 20.84 -1.26
C ILE A 781 -17.20 22.36 -1.39
N SER A 782 -18.13 23.16 -0.84
CA SER A 782 -18.23 24.61 -1.18
C SER A 782 -17.97 25.58 -0.02
N SER A 783 -17.06 26.54 -0.20
CA SER A 783 -16.66 27.52 0.84
C SER A 783 -17.72 28.60 1.16
N LYS A 784 -18.85 28.62 0.45
CA LYS A 784 -19.82 29.72 0.47
C LYS A 784 -20.79 29.60 1.66
N ARG A 785 -20.40 30.17 2.82
CA ARG A 785 -21.22 30.82 3.89
C ARG A 785 -20.64 30.72 5.32
N TYR A 786 -19.53 30.02 5.57
CA TYR A 786 -19.01 29.84 6.95
C TYR A 786 -18.37 31.10 7.57
N ALA A 787 -17.66 31.92 6.78
CA ALA A 787 -16.87 33.06 7.27
C ALA A 787 -17.68 34.14 8.05
N THR A 788 -18.98 34.22 7.82
CA THR A 788 -19.86 35.24 8.45
C THR A 788 -20.38 34.83 9.83
N ALA A 789 -20.24 33.56 10.22
CA ALA A 789 -20.75 33.05 11.50
C ALA A 789 -19.73 33.19 12.65
N VAL A 790 -18.46 32.85 12.39
CA VAL A 790 -17.42 32.75 13.43
C VAL A 790 -16.86 34.13 13.84
N SER A 791 -16.88 35.12 12.94
CA SER A 791 -16.33 36.47 13.17
C SER A 791 -17.06 37.33 14.21
N ARG A 792 -18.07 36.78 14.90
CA ARG A 792 -18.85 37.46 15.96
C ARG A 792 -18.60 36.97 17.38
N SER A 793 -17.79 35.92 17.59
CA SER A 793 -17.49 35.38 18.93
C SER A 793 -16.11 35.76 19.48
N SER A 794 -15.19 36.24 18.64
CA SER A 794 -13.77 36.43 18.98
C SER A 794 -13.40 37.86 19.40
N THR A 795 -13.94 38.35 20.52
CA THR A 795 -13.45 39.56 21.19
C THR A 795 -13.26 39.35 22.69
N TRP A 796 -12.06 38.89 23.08
CA TRP A 796 -11.57 38.94 24.46
C TRP A 796 -10.21 39.63 24.53
N SER A 797 -9.98 40.35 25.63
CA SER A 797 -8.95 41.38 25.71
C SER A 797 -7.62 40.87 26.26
N ARG A 798 -6.51 41.20 25.59
CA ARG A 798 -5.16 41.00 26.15
C ARG A 798 -4.91 42.01 27.27
N ARG A 799 -4.82 41.53 28.52
CA ARG A 799 -4.14 42.21 29.63
C ARG A 799 -3.00 41.35 30.15
N THR A 800 -1.80 41.59 29.61
CA THR A 800 -0.54 41.08 30.17
C THR A 800 0.21 42.23 30.83
N ARG A 801 0.49 42.11 32.12
CA ARG A 801 1.53 42.93 32.77
C ARG A 801 2.89 42.36 32.39
N ALA A 802 3.81 43.22 31.97
CA ALA A 802 5.24 42.99 31.99
C ALA A 802 5.88 44.27 32.53
N THR A 803 6.96 44.13 33.30
CA THR A 803 7.65 45.25 33.96
C THR A 803 8.89 45.71 33.19
N ASP A 804 9.33 46.91 33.55
CA ASP A 804 10.68 47.47 33.37
C ASP A 804 11.19 47.87 31.97
N SER A 805 11.36 49.20 31.87
CA SER A 805 12.63 49.90 31.58
C SER A 805 12.82 50.63 30.24
N SER A 806 13.13 51.93 30.39
CA SER A 806 13.98 52.80 29.54
C SER A 806 13.72 52.97 28.03
N THR A 807 12.85 53.95 27.73
CA THR A 807 13.14 55.25 27.02
C THR A 807 13.84 55.32 25.64
N PRO A 808 13.61 56.41 24.84
CA PRO A 808 13.63 56.32 23.37
C PRO A 808 14.42 57.41 22.60
N THR A 809 14.59 57.19 21.28
CA THR A 809 14.88 58.22 20.24
C THR A 809 14.17 57.82 18.92
N THR A 810 13.12 58.48 18.39
CA THR A 810 12.95 59.84 17.81
C THR A 810 13.36 60.05 16.34
N ARG A 811 12.35 60.20 15.44
CA ARG A 811 12.29 61.13 14.26
C ARG A 811 13.30 60.86 13.10
N SER A 812 13.25 61.39 11.86
CA SER A 812 12.33 62.22 11.00
C SER A 812 12.93 62.24 9.56
N THR A 813 12.30 62.54 8.41
CA THR A 813 10.94 62.91 7.95
C THR A 813 10.83 62.62 6.42
N CYS A 814 9.70 62.15 5.87
CA CYS A 814 8.65 62.95 5.19
C CYS A 814 9.11 63.92 4.06
N THR A 815 8.70 63.64 2.80
CA THR A 815 8.44 64.56 1.66
C THR A 815 7.66 63.74 0.58
N THR A 816 6.41 63.96 0.15
CA THR A 816 5.59 65.10 -0.35
C THR A 816 5.61 65.34 -1.87
N ARG A 817 4.47 65.10 -2.55
CA ARG A 817 3.83 65.92 -3.62
C ARG A 817 2.50 65.25 -4.04
N SER A 818 1.32 65.86 -3.80
CA SER A 818 0.55 66.78 -4.70
C SER A 818 -0.08 66.10 -5.94
N SER A 819 -1.34 66.30 -6.32
CA SER A 819 -2.45 67.13 -5.77
C SER A 819 -3.78 66.86 -6.52
N GLY A 820 -4.94 67.01 -5.87
CA GLY A 820 -6.28 66.98 -6.50
C GLY A 820 -7.41 67.11 -5.47
N SER A 821 -8.52 67.80 -5.79
CA SER A 821 -9.49 68.30 -4.79
C SER A 821 -10.95 67.88 -5.00
N SER A 822 -11.57 67.42 -3.90
CA SER A 822 -12.92 67.70 -3.33
C SER A 822 -13.97 68.54 -4.10
N PRO A 823 -15.28 68.52 -3.72
CA PRO A 823 -16.15 67.39 -3.27
C PRO A 823 -17.68 67.52 -3.67
N SER A 824 -18.53 66.59 -3.19
CA SER A 824 -19.88 66.83 -2.58
C SER A 824 -21.23 66.76 -3.35
N ILE A 825 -22.24 66.22 -2.61
CA ILE A 825 -23.69 66.58 -2.50
C ILE A 825 -24.78 66.12 -3.54
N TRP A 826 -25.71 65.30 -3.02
CA TRP A 826 -27.19 65.14 -3.23
C TRP A 826 -27.91 64.93 -4.58
N ALA A 827 -28.90 64.02 -4.51
CA ALA A 827 -30.23 63.99 -5.17
C ALA A 827 -30.34 63.82 -6.71
N GLY A 828 -31.45 63.31 -7.26
CA GLY A 828 -32.58 62.62 -6.61
C GLY A 828 -33.92 62.65 -7.39
N ALA A 829 -34.70 61.57 -7.31
CA ALA A 829 -36.05 61.37 -7.89
C ALA A 829 -36.12 61.31 -9.45
N SER A 830 -37.02 60.56 -10.08
CA SER A 830 -38.41 60.29 -9.67
C SER A 830 -39.02 59.00 -10.26
N ASN A 831 -39.92 58.36 -9.48
CA ASN A 831 -41.31 57.89 -9.76
C ASN A 831 -41.66 57.22 -11.12
N ARG A 832 -42.62 56.28 -11.30
CA ARG A 832 -43.62 55.47 -10.50
C ARG A 832 -44.23 54.44 -11.50
N ARG A 833 -45.02 53.38 -11.21
CA ARG A 833 -45.66 52.69 -10.05
C ARG A 833 -45.53 51.15 -10.29
N ALA A 834 -45.88 50.15 -9.47
CA ALA A 834 -47.13 49.75 -8.77
C ALA A 834 -48.29 49.33 -9.71
N ASP A 835 -49.09 48.27 -9.51
CA ASP A 835 -49.36 47.37 -8.36
C ASP A 835 -49.59 45.91 -8.88
N ALA A 836 -49.10 44.81 -8.27
CA ALA A 836 -49.63 43.98 -7.17
C ALA A 836 -50.56 42.78 -7.56
N ASN A 837 -50.64 41.78 -6.66
CA ASN A 837 -51.58 40.64 -6.54
C ASN A 837 -51.47 39.36 -7.42
N VAL A 838 -51.01 38.30 -6.72
CA VAL A 838 -51.35 36.85 -6.78
C VAL A 838 -52.79 36.63 -6.19
N PRO A 839 -53.57 35.52 -6.37
CA PRO A 839 -53.22 34.11 -6.69
C PRO A 839 -54.13 33.37 -7.73
N ASP A 840 -53.92 32.03 -7.79
CA ASP A 840 -54.91 30.94 -7.93
C ASP A 840 -55.03 30.09 -9.23
N THR A 841 -55.17 28.79 -8.97
CA THR A 841 -55.42 27.62 -9.85
C THR A 841 -56.63 26.84 -9.26
N PRO A 842 -57.09 25.66 -9.74
CA PRO A 842 -56.78 24.87 -10.95
C PRO A 842 -58.02 24.37 -11.74
N GLY A 843 -57.82 23.61 -12.83
CA GLY A 843 -58.82 22.64 -13.36
C GLY A 843 -58.84 22.45 -14.91
N VAL A 844 -59.30 21.34 -15.52
CA VAL A 844 -59.24 19.87 -15.25
C VAL A 844 -60.01 19.11 -16.39
N ARG A 845 -59.61 17.86 -16.73
CA ARG A 845 -60.26 16.83 -17.61
C ARG A 845 -60.20 16.95 -19.16
N GLY A 846 -60.03 15.77 -19.79
CA GLY A 846 -60.31 15.46 -21.20
C GLY A 846 -59.90 14.01 -21.60
N HIS A 847 -60.85 13.14 -21.97
CA HIS A 847 -60.59 11.77 -22.52
C HIS A 847 -60.63 11.80 -24.06
N SER A 848 -59.97 10.92 -24.83
CA SER A 848 -60.33 9.50 -25.17
C SER A 848 -59.27 8.94 -26.14
N ARG A 849 -58.83 7.66 -26.20
CA ARG A 849 -59.45 6.31 -26.38
C ARG A 849 -59.80 5.90 -27.84
N LEU A 850 -59.68 4.58 -28.12
CA LEU A 850 -59.90 3.79 -29.38
C LEU A 850 -58.71 3.81 -30.38
N LEU A 851 -58.12 2.68 -30.90
CA LEU A 851 -58.58 1.38 -31.50
C LEU A 851 -58.63 1.45 -33.07
N ALA A 852 -58.25 0.44 -33.88
CA ALA A 852 -57.94 -0.98 -33.63
C ALA A 852 -56.93 -1.67 -34.62
N ARG A 853 -56.69 -2.97 -34.37
CA ARG A 853 -55.87 -4.01 -35.06
C ARG A 853 -56.07 -4.19 -36.58
N GLY A 854 -55.12 -4.87 -37.28
CA GLY A 854 -55.42 -5.47 -38.61
C GLY A 854 -54.38 -6.28 -39.43
N ILE A 855 -53.96 -7.48 -38.97
CA ILE A 855 -53.66 -8.70 -39.80
C ILE A 855 -52.45 -8.72 -40.79
N SER A 856 -51.85 -9.91 -40.98
CA SER A 856 -50.89 -10.31 -42.04
C SER A 856 -51.25 -11.72 -42.55
N PRO A 857 -50.94 -12.13 -43.81
CA PRO A 857 -49.87 -13.14 -43.97
C PRO A 857 -49.09 -13.19 -45.31
N ARG A 858 -47.83 -13.66 -45.23
CA ARG A 858 -47.05 -14.55 -46.15
C ARG A 858 -47.15 -14.44 -47.70
N GLY A 859 -45.99 -14.39 -48.37
CA GLY A 859 -45.83 -14.83 -49.77
C GLY A 859 -44.39 -14.81 -50.32
N SER A 860 -43.91 -15.94 -50.88
CA SER A 860 -42.64 -16.12 -51.65
C SER A 860 -42.81 -17.35 -52.56
N PRO A 861 -42.27 -17.43 -53.81
CA PRO A 861 -40.93 -18.04 -54.01
C PRO A 861 -40.12 -17.73 -55.32
N GLY A 862 -38.83 -17.38 -55.21
CA GLY A 862 -37.72 -17.74 -56.15
C GLY A 862 -37.75 -17.29 -57.65
N PRO A 863 -36.92 -17.88 -58.55
CA PRO A 863 -35.55 -18.40 -58.34
C PRO A 863 -34.53 -18.30 -59.54
N VAL A 864 -33.23 -18.62 -59.27
CA VAL A 864 -32.11 -19.07 -60.18
C VAL A 864 -31.42 -18.15 -61.25
N ARG A 865 -30.09 -17.92 -61.09
CA ARG A 865 -28.91 -18.19 -62.00
C ARG A 865 -27.78 -17.15 -61.77
N ARG A 866 -26.45 -17.38 -61.82
CA ARG A 866 -25.44 -18.43 -62.20
C ARG A 866 -24.50 -18.08 -63.40
N SER A 867 -23.35 -17.48 -63.11
CA SER A 867 -22.02 -17.65 -63.78
C SER A 867 -20.95 -16.87 -62.96
N ARG A 868 -19.72 -17.31 -62.66
CA ARG A 868 -18.58 -17.81 -63.47
C ARG A 868 -18.07 -16.76 -64.48
N THR A 869 -16.78 -16.44 -64.64
CA THR A 869 -15.48 -16.81 -63.97
C THR A 869 -14.46 -15.66 -64.28
N ALA A 870 -13.17 -15.60 -63.89
CA ALA A 870 -12.17 -16.63 -63.56
C ALA A 870 -11.07 -16.16 -62.54
N SER A 871 -9.88 -16.76 -62.64
CA SER A 871 -8.68 -16.78 -61.78
C SER A 871 -7.44 -16.07 -62.38
N CYS A 872 -6.44 -15.67 -61.55
CA CYS A 872 -5.01 -15.90 -61.88
C CYS A 872 -4.01 -15.76 -60.69
N ARG A 873 -2.98 -16.62 -60.68
CA ARG A 873 -1.75 -16.73 -59.83
C ARG A 873 -0.90 -17.88 -60.47
N PRO A 874 0.36 -18.22 -60.06
CA PRO A 874 1.28 -17.63 -59.06
C PRO A 874 2.72 -17.39 -59.61
N SER A 875 3.71 -17.17 -58.73
CA SER A 875 5.07 -17.74 -58.90
C SER A 875 5.82 -17.86 -57.55
N HIS A 876 6.88 -18.66 -57.48
CA HIS A 876 7.67 -18.97 -56.27
C HIS A 876 9.09 -18.37 -56.33
N ARG A 877 9.73 -18.17 -55.15
CA ARG A 877 11.13 -18.61 -54.93
C ARG A 877 11.53 -18.75 -53.44
N ARG A 878 12.33 -19.79 -53.21
CA ARG A 878 13.28 -20.14 -52.12
C ARG A 878 14.49 -20.82 -52.87
N PRO A 879 15.67 -21.18 -52.29
CA PRO A 879 15.89 -21.65 -50.91
C PRO A 879 17.31 -21.42 -50.29
N ARG A 880 17.56 -22.08 -49.13
CA ARG A 880 18.87 -22.44 -48.50
C ARG A 880 19.72 -21.28 -47.91
N GLY A 881 20.48 -21.49 -46.82
CA GLY A 881 20.63 -22.71 -46.01
C GLY A 881 21.47 -22.56 -44.72
N LEU A 882 21.51 -23.64 -43.93
CA LEU A 882 22.38 -23.92 -42.77
C LEU A 882 23.78 -24.44 -43.25
N PRO A 883 24.85 -24.62 -42.41
CA PRO A 883 24.82 -25.00 -40.99
C PRO A 883 25.97 -24.51 -40.06
N SER A 884 26.04 -25.13 -38.86
CA SER A 884 27.22 -25.47 -38.03
C SER A 884 27.62 -24.61 -36.80
N TRP A 885 27.33 -25.17 -35.62
CA TRP A 885 28.23 -25.30 -34.46
C TRP A 885 29.26 -26.45 -34.74
N PRO A 886 30.32 -26.75 -33.93
CA PRO A 886 30.55 -26.41 -32.49
C PRO A 886 32.02 -26.14 -32.01
N ARG A 887 32.21 -25.71 -30.74
CA ARG A 887 32.96 -26.45 -29.66
C ARG A 887 33.33 -25.63 -28.40
N ARG A 888 32.96 -26.19 -27.23
CA ARG A 888 33.67 -26.31 -25.92
C ARG A 888 34.68 -25.21 -25.45
N CYS A 889 34.34 -24.59 -24.30
CA CYS A 889 35.03 -24.58 -22.98
C CYS A 889 36.54 -24.88 -22.84
N PRO A 890 37.23 -24.47 -21.74
CA PRO A 890 36.86 -23.55 -20.63
C PRO A 890 37.95 -22.51 -20.25
N THR A 891 37.73 -21.65 -19.23
CA THR A 891 38.50 -21.60 -17.94
C THR A 891 38.07 -20.43 -17.03
N SER A 892 38.34 -20.56 -15.72
CA SER A 892 37.96 -19.63 -14.64
C SER A 892 39.11 -18.66 -14.26
N PRO A 893 38.88 -17.59 -13.46
CA PRO A 893 39.74 -16.40 -13.47
C PRO A 893 40.89 -16.37 -12.44
N THR A 894 41.90 -15.53 -12.70
CA THR A 894 42.99 -15.20 -11.76
C THR A 894 42.78 -13.87 -11.02
N ARG A 895 42.86 -13.92 -9.68
CA ARG A 895 42.78 -12.77 -8.76
C ARG A 895 44.03 -11.86 -8.80
N TRP A 896 43.84 -10.54 -8.68
CA TRP A 896 44.72 -9.63 -7.92
C TRP A 896 43.83 -8.57 -7.23
N ARG A 897 43.63 -8.59 -5.91
CA ARG A 897 44.48 -8.18 -4.76
C ARG A 897 44.49 -6.66 -4.50
N ARG A 898 43.98 -6.30 -3.30
CA ARG A 898 43.94 -4.96 -2.69
C ARG A 898 45.27 -4.20 -2.71
N ARG A 899 45.19 -2.87 -2.86
CA ARG A 899 45.92 -1.88 -2.05
C ARG A 899 44.94 -0.77 -1.64
N GLY A 900 45.24 -0.07 -0.53
CA GLY A 900 44.48 1.10 -0.04
C GLY A 900 45.37 2.33 0.07
N PRO A 901 45.16 3.20 1.08
CA PRO A 901 44.08 4.20 1.00
C PRO A 901 44.54 5.62 1.37
N TRP A 902 44.20 6.60 0.53
CA TRP A 902 44.44 8.05 0.67
C TRP A 902 43.39 8.76 -0.23
N SER A 903 42.88 9.98 -0.02
CA SER A 903 42.71 10.88 1.17
C SER A 903 42.04 12.17 0.64
N CYS A 904 41.12 12.82 1.39
CA CYS A 904 40.57 14.15 1.05
C CYS A 904 41.70 15.20 0.93
N PRO A 905 41.57 16.30 0.14
CA PRO A 905 40.64 17.43 0.40
C PRO A 905 40.11 18.12 -0.90
N PRO A 906 39.66 19.40 -0.92
CA PRO A 906 38.37 19.88 -0.39
C PRO A 906 37.54 20.74 -1.38
N GLU A 907 36.35 21.16 -0.95
CA GLU A 907 35.58 22.38 -1.32
C GLU A 907 35.72 22.99 -2.73
N ARG A 908 34.64 22.88 -3.52
CA ARG A 908 33.97 24.04 -4.14
C ARG A 908 32.55 23.71 -4.61
#